data_AF-A0A8W8JFI8-F1
#
_entry.id   AF-A0A8W8JFI8-F1
#
_cell.length_a   1.000
_cell.length_b   1.000
_cell.length_c   1.000
_cell.angle_alpha   90.00
_cell.angle_beta   90.00
_cell.angle_gamma   90.00
#
_symmetry.space_group_name_H-M   'P 1'
#
loop_
_entity.id
_entity.type
_entity.pdbx_description
1 polymer ?
#
loop_
_entity_poly.entity_id
_entity_poly.type
_entity_poly.pdbx_seq_one_letter_code
_entity_poly.pdbx_strand_id
1 'polypeptide(L)'
;MTSAVKKMNSPQSWKPPPQQDPAILSYQRSPSSNLLPSTNGNRETGFVEKLLHSYGFIQCCEREARLFFHFSEYSGDINTVKIGDAVEFQLSSDRRTGRPIACAVVKVDETSYEVISDDRFTGTVVQEARVSKSKNGCVNGNIDGMGRVTYEHNGECFFLPFGLDDVADSSLNLKPGDKVSFFMATDKRNGNIQARKIELVAPTPPPRCQGVVCSMKDSFGFIERADVVKEIFFHYSEYNDDINDLVLGDDIEFDVQTRNNKEVAVNIKKLPVGTVIFEDISIDKIQGKIIKTLKSNRRQSDPLGGRISCQTAKGTAEYPYGDKDQSGEFTLQIGDLVEFQVATDRRDKLHRATKIQLCQETFSQNSEKREKGVVSNLKDGYGFIQCTDRESKIFFHFSELVDSKKEIRTQEEVEFTVVPDPSTPNRPMAIRIRSLPRGSISFVNVRPEKYIGTVDKEPSSHKSPSKIKDIEPAGNIVFDYEGKIQNIPYYHKDIADMREAPKYGDKVEFSIGEVKRSNSRFAAAVRVVIRNIQGKCHGFIATLKDNYGFIENADHDKEVFFHFSSFDGDVNDLDLGDEVEYTVTRKSAKLSAENIRKVPKGTVAPEDILYDKGVLQGKVIRPMRIVNPDQDEYSGLVQVGGDDDQDAEVYPYGITSLTDKRDFLQRGDAVKFQIAAHRRTGLLRAVNIAAIRKFTRARVDSVKGQFGFINYEAEEGKKLFFHMTEVHDGIEVQTGDEVEFVVVQNQRNGKYSACSLRKITDRQRPERLLSRMKSIKEDMTGPRVVAVRQPKGPDGTNGFKEPRKPWTPPQA
;
A
#
# COMPACT_ATOMS: atom_id res chain seq x y z
N MET A 1 -27.97 -50.51 -18.78
CA MET A 1 -26.81 -49.73 -19.25
C MET A 1 -25.72 -49.85 -18.19
N THR A 2 -25.11 -51.00 -17.88
CA THR A 2 -24.29 -51.93 -18.69
C THR A 2 -23.16 -51.27 -19.48
N SER A 3 -21.95 -51.30 -18.91
CA SER A 3 -20.64 -51.66 -19.53
C SER A 3 -19.49 -51.04 -18.72
N ALA A 4 -18.31 -51.63 -18.53
CA ALA A 4 -17.83 -53.01 -18.63
C ALA A 4 -16.45 -53.02 -17.94
N VAL A 5 -16.24 -53.98 -17.04
CA VAL A 5 -14.95 -54.25 -16.39
C VAL A 5 -14.08 -55.05 -17.36
N LYS A 6 -12.83 -54.64 -17.59
CA LYS A 6 -11.81 -55.43 -18.29
C LYS A 6 -10.60 -55.66 -17.40
N LYS A 7 -10.53 -56.86 -16.82
CA LYS A 7 -9.31 -57.47 -16.28
C LYS A 7 -8.53 -58.10 -17.44
N MET A 8 -7.24 -57.87 -17.50
CA MET A 8 -6.28 -58.68 -18.26
C MET A 8 -5.29 -59.30 -17.27
N ASN A 9 -4.98 -60.58 -17.50
CA ASN A 9 -4.15 -61.44 -16.68
C ASN A 9 -2.99 -61.97 -17.53
N SER A 10 -1.94 -62.48 -16.87
CA SER A 10 -0.81 -63.33 -17.32
C SER A 10 0.55 -62.64 -17.60
N PRO A 11 1.70 -63.36 -17.55
CA PRO A 11 2.17 -64.29 -16.49
C PRO A 11 3.70 -64.17 -16.18
N GLN A 12 4.19 -65.04 -15.27
CA GLN A 12 5.57 -65.59 -15.13
C GLN A 12 6.55 -65.07 -14.05
N SER A 13 6.89 -66.05 -13.19
CA SER A 13 8.19 -66.39 -12.57
C SER A 13 8.91 -65.39 -11.67
N TRP A 14 8.77 -65.59 -10.36
CA TRP A 14 9.77 -65.20 -9.37
C TRP A 14 10.69 -66.40 -9.11
N LYS A 15 11.95 -66.30 -9.56
CA LYS A 15 13.06 -67.17 -9.15
C LYS A 15 13.80 -66.51 -7.98
N PRO A 16 14.16 -67.23 -6.91
CA PRO A 16 15.06 -66.73 -5.86
C PRO A 16 16.52 -66.67 -6.36
N PRO A 17 17.37 -65.83 -5.74
CA PRO A 17 18.78 -65.68 -6.14
C PRO A 17 19.60 -66.96 -5.86
N PRO A 18 20.65 -67.22 -6.64
CA PRO A 18 21.37 -68.50 -6.59
C PRO A 18 22.25 -68.61 -5.34
N GLN A 19 22.19 -69.79 -4.72
CA GLN A 19 23.24 -70.32 -3.86
C GLN A 19 24.54 -70.47 -4.68
N GLN A 20 25.63 -69.90 -4.21
CA GLN A 20 26.97 -70.26 -4.67
C GLN A 20 27.45 -71.46 -3.87
N ASP A 21 27.47 -72.62 -4.52
CA ASP A 21 28.19 -73.80 -4.08
C ASP A 21 29.71 -73.57 -4.18
N PRO A 22 30.49 -74.00 -3.17
CA PRO A 22 31.94 -74.06 -3.27
C PRO A 22 32.37 -75.27 -4.10
N ALA A 23 32.83 -75.03 -5.34
CA ALA A 23 33.52 -76.04 -6.13
C ALA A 23 34.96 -76.23 -5.60
N ILE A 24 35.16 -77.26 -4.78
CA ILE A 24 36.49 -77.83 -4.50
C ILE A 24 36.76 -78.92 -5.55
N LEU A 25 37.76 -78.68 -6.39
CA LEU A 25 38.31 -79.67 -7.30
C LEU A 25 39.09 -80.73 -6.51
N SER A 26 38.76 -81.98 -6.80
CA SER A 26 39.41 -83.19 -6.36
C SER A 26 40.74 -83.41 -7.08
N TYR A 27 41.77 -83.83 -6.35
CA TYR A 27 42.86 -84.61 -6.92
C TYR A 27 43.05 -85.91 -6.14
N GLN A 28 42.91 -86.97 -6.94
CA GLN A 28 43.13 -88.40 -6.83
C GLN A 28 44.00 -88.98 -5.71
N ARG A 29 43.64 -90.23 -5.39
CA ARG A 29 44.20 -91.14 -4.39
C ARG A 29 45.03 -92.25 -5.07
N SER A 30 46.13 -92.63 -4.40
CA SER A 30 46.82 -93.95 -4.38
C SER A 30 47.74 -94.35 -5.57
N PRO A 31 48.82 -95.17 -5.37
CA PRO A 31 48.80 -96.38 -4.53
C PRO A 31 50.00 -96.64 -3.59
N SER A 32 49.67 -97.35 -2.51
CA SER A 32 50.35 -98.50 -1.91
C SER A 32 51.89 -98.61 -1.97
N SER A 33 52.53 -98.55 -0.80
CA SER A 33 53.75 -99.32 -0.53
C SER A 33 53.71 -99.91 0.87
N ASN A 34 53.61 -101.24 0.94
CA ASN A 34 53.88 -102.05 2.12
C ASN A 34 55.31 -101.79 2.62
N LEU A 35 55.51 -101.47 3.90
CA LEU A 35 56.71 -101.86 4.63
C LEU A 35 56.41 -102.09 6.12
N LEU A 36 56.89 -103.24 6.58
CA LEU A 36 56.88 -103.83 7.92
C LEU A 36 57.64 -102.99 8.97
N PRO A 37 57.49 -103.28 10.29
CA PRO A 37 57.90 -102.38 11.37
C PRO A 37 59.43 -102.34 11.54
N SER A 38 59.98 -101.14 11.60
CA SER A 38 61.35 -100.90 12.07
C SER A 38 61.29 -100.36 13.49
N THR A 39 61.69 -101.21 14.44
CA THR A 39 62.02 -100.84 15.80
C THR A 39 63.32 -100.05 15.79
N ASN A 40 63.23 -98.72 15.93
CA ASN A 40 64.33 -97.86 16.37
C ASN A 40 63.74 -96.59 17.00
N GLY A 41 63.94 -96.41 18.31
CA GLY A 41 64.26 -95.12 18.92
C GLY A 41 63.26 -93.95 18.93
N ASN A 42 62.05 -94.05 18.40
CA ASN A 42 61.15 -92.88 18.38
C ASN A 42 60.64 -92.54 19.78
N ARG A 43 61.00 -91.36 20.27
CA ARG A 43 60.37 -90.75 21.44
C ARG A 43 59.06 -90.10 21.02
N GLU A 44 58.08 -90.16 21.89
CA GLU A 44 56.70 -89.74 21.72
C GLU A 44 56.37 -88.71 22.80
N THR A 45 55.45 -87.80 22.49
CA THR A 45 55.05 -86.73 23.40
C THR A 45 53.70 -87.01 24.05
N GLY A 46 53.51 -86.53 25.27
CA GLY A 46 52.30 -86.71 26.05
C GLY A 46 52.20 -85.75 27.21
N PHE A 47 51.05 -85.77 27.88
CA PHE A 47 50.83 -85.01 29.11
C PHE A 47 50.62 -85.98 30.28
N VAL A 48 51.15 -85.63 31.44
CA VAL A 48 50.94 -86.41 32.66
C VAL A 48 49.48 -86.28 33.10
N GLU A 49 48.67 -87.31 32.86
CA GLU A 49 47.23 -87.33 33.17
C GLU A 49 46.99 -87.55 34.67
N LYS A 50 47.80 -88.42 35.29
CA LYS A 50 47.63 -88.77 36.70
C LYS A 50 48.95 -89.19 37.33
N LEU A 51 49.20 -88.73 38.55
CA LEU A 51 50.33 -89.15 39.38
C LEU A 51 49.80 -89.81 40.65
N LEU A 52 50.41 -90.93 41.03
CA LEU A 52 50.17 -91.70 42.25
C LEU A 52 51.49 -91.89 42.99
N HIS A 53 51.48 -92.51 44.17
CA HIS A 53 52.62 -92.55 45.08
C HIS A 53 53.93 -93.17 44.52
N SER A 54 53.87 -93.97 43.45
CA SER A 54 55.05 -94.61 42.84
C SER A 54 55.01 -94.75 41.31
N TYR A 55 53.95 -94.27 40.67
CA TYR A 55 53.74 -94.40 39.23
C TYR A 55 52.77 -93.33 38.72
N GLY A 56 52.71 -93.15 37.40
CA GLY A 56 51.77 -92.24 36.76
C GLY A 56 51.20 -92.79 35.46
N PHE A 57 50.30 -92.01 34.88
CA PHE A 57 49.75 -92.24 33.56
C PHE A 57 50.02 -91.03 32.68
N ILE A 58 50.46 -91.29 31.46
CA ILE A 58 50.68 -90.30 30.41
C ILE A 58 49.61 -90.52 29.34
N GLN A 59 48.90 -89.45 29.01
CA GLN A 59 48.05 -89.44 27.83
C GLN A 59 48.95 -89.11 26.63
N CYS A 60 49.08 -90.04 25.69
CA CYS A 60 49.88 -89.83 24.48
C CYS A 60 49.20 -88.78 23.59
N CYS A 61 50.00 -87.88 22.99
CA CYS A 61 49.51 -86.89 22.03
C CYS A 61 49.33 -87.49 20.63
N GLU A 62 50.18 -88.44 20.27
CA GLU A 62 50.20 -89.04 18.93
C GLU A 62 49.23 -90.22 18.80
N ARG A 63 48.70 -90.72 19.93
CA ARG A 63 47.76 -91.84 19.98
C ARG A 63 46.70 -91.63 21.05
N GLU A 64 45.49 -92.10 20.81
CA GLU A 64 44.44 -92.21 21.84
C GLU A 64 44.74 -93.36 22.82
N ALA A 65 45.93 -93.35 23.42
CA ALA A 65 46.42 -94.37 24.32
C ALA A 65 46.85 -93.76 25.65
N ARG A 66 46.35 -94.36 26.73
CA ARG A 66 46.70 -94.03 28.10
C ARG A 66 47.80 -94.96 28.56
N LEU A 67 49.00 -94.44 28.73
CA LEU A 67 50.21 -95.21 28.98
C LEU A 67 50.62 -95.13 30.44
N PHE A 68 50.94 -96.27 31.01
CA PHE A 68 51.48 -96.36 32.36
C PHE A 68 52.99 -96.10 32.33
N PHE A 69 53.51 -95.35 33.31
CA PHE A 69 54.95 -95.28 33.59
C PHE A 69 55.21 -95.41 35.09
N HIS A 70 56.31 -96.07 35.45
CA HIS A 70 56.77 -96.13 36.83
C HIS A 70 57.71 -94.95 37.10
N PHE A 71 57.80 -94.45 38.34
CA PHE A 71 58.68 -93.31 38.64
C PHE A 71 60.17 -93.56 38.34
N SER A 72 60.61 -94.82 38.35
CA SER A 72 61.96 -95.20 37.92
C SER A 72 62.23 -94.93 36.44
N GLU A 73 61.20 -94.81 35.63
CA GLU A 73 61.30 -94.49 34.21
C GLU A 73 61.36 -92.99 33.96
N TYR A 74 61.10 -92.16 34.98
CA TYR A 74 61.22 -90.72 34.87
C TYR A 74 62.69 -90.30 35.08
N SER A 75 63.28 -89.68 34.06
CA SER A 75 64.70 -89.32 34.00
C SER A 75 65.01 -87.93 34.60
N GLY A 76 64.17 -87.45 35.53
CA GLY A 76 64.35 -86.18 36.25
C GLY A 76 63.95 -86.31 37.73
N ASP A 77 63.95 -85.19 38.47
CA ASP A 77 63.47 -85.19 39.86
C ASP A 77 61.94 -85.32 39.89
N ILE A 78 61.44 -86.40 40.48
CA ILE A 78 60.00 -86.69 40.55
C ILE A 78 59.20 -85.62 41.29
N ASN A 79 59.83 -84.86 42.17
CA ASN A 79 59.18 -83.75 42.89
C ASN A 79 58.85 -82.56 41.97
N THR A 80 59.45 -82.51 40.77
CA THR A 80 59.25 -81.43 39.79
C THR A 80 58.16 -81.71 38.78
N VAL A 81 57.63 -82.93 38.74
CA VAL A 81 56.57 -83.36 37.82
C VAL A 81 55.20 -83.22 38.46
N LYS A 82 54.29 -82.54 37.76
CA LYS A 82 52.89 -82.33 38.14
C LYS A 82 51.95 -82.90 37.10
N ILE A 83 50.70 -83.13 37.52
CA ILE A 83 49.61 -83.48 36.61
C ILE A 83 49.43 -82.31 35.63
N GLY A 84 49.44 -82.59 34.33
CA GLY A 84 49.39 -81.62 33.25
C GLY A 84 50.74 -81.30 32.62
N ASP A 85 51.87 -81.72 33.21
CA ASP A 85 53.19 -81.45 32.65
C ASP A 85 53.39 -82.18 31.30
N ALA A 86 53.98 -81.48 30.33
CA ALA A 86 54.37 -82.05 29.05
C ALA A 86 55.63 -82.91 29.22
N VAL A 87 55.57 -84.14 28.71
CA VAL A 87 56.63 -85.12 28.83
C VAL A 87 56.90 -85.79 27.49
N GLU A 88 58.17 -86.10 27.25
CA GLU A 88 58.63 -86.93 26.15
C GLU A 88 59.05 -88.30 26.70
N PHE A 89 58.58 -89.38 26.09
CA PHE A 89 58.80 -90.75 26.55
C PHE A 89 59.05 -91.69 25.38
N GLN A 90 59.60 -92.86 25.63
CA GLN A 90 59.71 -93.92 24.62
C GLN A 90 58.67 -94.99 24.88
N LEU A 91 58.03 -95.50 23.82
CA LEU A 91 57.07 -96.59 23.96
C LEU A 91 57.82 -97.92 24.10
N SER A 92 57.47 -98.69 25.12
CA SER A 92 57.92 -100.06 25.31
C SER A 92 56.75 -100.96 25.70
N SER A 93 56.95 -102.26 25.79
CA SER A 93 55.91 -103.20 26.23
C SER A 93 56.34 -103.88 27.53
N ASP A 94 55.44 -103.92 28.51
CA ASP A 94 55.66 -104.61 29.77
C ASP A 94 55.96 -106.09 29.54
N ARG A 95 57.13 -106.56 29.98
CA ARG A 95 57.61 -107.94 29.75
C ARG A 95 56.71 -109.00 30.40
N ARG A 96 55.90 -108.64 31.40
CA ARG A 96 55.00 -109.58 32.09
C ARG A 96 53.60 -109.63 31.47
N THR A 97 53.08 -108.51 30.97
CA THR A 97 51.68 -108.41 30.51
C THR A 97 51.51 -108.08 29.03
N GLY A 98 52.61 -107.76 28.32
CA GLY A 98 52.60 -107.33 26.92
C GLY A 98 51.94 -105.98 26.67
N ARG A 99 51.51 -105.26 27.72
CA ARG A 99 50.82 -103.97 27.59
C ARG A 99 51.81 -102.84 27.28
N PRO A 100 51.44 -101.86 26.44
CA PRO A 100 52.29 -100.72 26.15
C PRO A 100 52.47 -99.85 27.40
N ILE A 101 53.72 -99.50 27.70
CA ILE A 101 54.14 -98.64 28.80
C ILE A 101 55.06 -97.54 28.26
N ALA A 102 55.10 -96.41 28.97
CA ALA A 102 56.04 -95.33 28.70
C ALA A 102 57.30 -95.52 29.55
N CYS A 103 58.46 -95.53 28.91
CA CYS A 103 59.78 -95.59 29.53
C CYS A 103 60.63 -94.37 29.18
N ALA A 104 61.70 -94.10 29.94
CA ALA A 104 62.59 -92.95 29.71
C ALA A 104 61.82 -91.61 29.55
N VAL A 105 60.89 -91.36 30.47
CA VAL A 105 60.03 -90.17 30.52
C VAL A 105 60.87 -88.97 30.97
N VAL A 106 60.87 -87.87 30.22
CA VAL A 106 61.56 -86.62 30.54
C VAL A 106 60.55 -85.48 30.48
N LYS A 107 60.58 -84.57 31.45
CA LYS A 107 59.80 -83.32 31.40
C LYS A 107 60.42 -82.38 30.37
N VAL A 108 59.58 -81.82 29.52
CA VAL A 108 59.99 -80.88 28.47
C VAL A 108 59.41 -79.51 28.79
N ASP A 109 60.28 -78.52 28.92
CA ASP A 109 59.87 -77.11 29.00
C ASP A 109 59.55 -76.62 27.58
N GLU A 110 58.26 -76.34 27.35
CA GLU A 110 57.72 -75.64 26.18
C GLU A 110 58.30 -76.01 24.80
N THR A 111 57.77 -77.08 24.20
CA THR A 111 57.75 -77.18 22.73
C THR A 111 56.85 -76.07 22.18
N SER A 112 57.42 -74.98 21.67
CA SER A 112 56.67 -74.08 20.80
C SER A 112 56.29 -74.87 19.54
N TYR A 113 55.04 -75.34 19.49
CA TYR A 113 54.46 -76.03 18.34
C TYR A 113 54.29 -75.10 17.12
N GLU A 114 54.75 -73.85 17.22
CA GLU A 114 54.60 -72.78 16.26
C GLU A 114 55.96 -72.34 15.69
N VAL A 115 56.03 -72.13 14.37
CA VAL A 115 57.14 -71.44 13.70
C VAL A 115 56.76 -69.98 13.56
N ILE A 116 57.47 -69.09 14.23
CA ILE A 116 57.28 -67.63 14.11
C ILE A 116 58.15 -67.13 12.96
N SER A 117 57.62 -66.22 12.14
CA SER A 117 58.36 -65.55 11.07
C SER A 117 59.54 -64.72 11.64
N ASP A 118 60.64 -64.62 10.88
CA ASP A 118 61.76 -63.75 11.26
C ASP A 118 61.42 -62.26 11.05
N ASP A 119 60.56 -61.97 10.06
CA ASP A 119 60.13 -60.62 9.72
C ASP A 119 58.87 -60.20 10.49
N ARG A 120 58.81 -58.91 10.82
CA ARG A 120 57.60 -58.26 11.32
C ARG A 120 56.74 -57.80 10.16
N PHE A 121 55.47 -58.15 10.21
CA PHE A 121 54.44 -57.68 9.29
C PHE A 121 53.73 -56.48 9.89
N THR A 122 53.23 -55.60 9.03
CA THR A 122 52.40 -54.46 9.41
C THR A 122 51.02 -54.60 8.81
N GLY A 123 49.99 -54.26 9.58
CA GLY A 123 48.67 -54.02 9.00
C GLY A 123 47.67 -53.55 10.04
N THR A 124 46.38 -53.85 9.86
CA THR A 124 45.31 -53.13 10.55
C THR A 124 44.41 -54.06 11.33
N VAL A 125 44.06 -53.72 12.57
CA VAL A 125 43.10 -54.48 13.36
C VAL A 125 41.70 -54.32 12.73
N VAL A 126 41.01 -55.41 12.44
CA VAL A 126 39.64 -55.39 11.89
C VAL A 126 38.63 -55.86 12.93
N GLN A 127 39.07 -56.69 13.89
CA GLN A 127 38.24 -57.21 14.95
C GLN A 127 39.03 -57.28 16.26
N GLU A 128 38.44 -56.81 17.36
CA GLU A 128 39.02 -56.86 18.71
C GLU A 128 38.88 -58.27 19.32
N ALA A 129 39.90 -58.72 20.05
CA ALA A 129 39.85 -59.96 20.83
C ALA A 129 39.01 -59.78 22.11
N ARG A 130 38.16 -60.74 22.44
CA ARG A 130 37.24 -60.71 23.58
C ARG A 130 37.51 -61.88 24.53
N VAL A 131 37.38 -61.63 25.84
CA VAL A 131 37.38 -62.69 26.86
C VAL A 131 36.09 -63.52 26.74
N SER A 132 36.19 -64.73 26.18
CA SER A 132 35.05 -65.66 26.11
C SER A 132 34.80 -66.27 27.50
N LYS A 133 33.66 -65.92 28.13
CA LYS A 133 33.13 -66.62 29.32
C LYS A 133 31.96 -67.50 28.87
N SER A 134 32.15 -68.81 28.83
CA SER A 134 31.07 -69.74 28.45
C SER A 134 30.08 -69.99 29.59
N LYS A 135 28.79 -69.77 29.31
CA LYS A 135 27.66 -70.37 30.03
C LYS A 135 26.77 -71.01 28.96
N ASN A 136 26.63 -72.34 29.03
CA ASN A 136 25.66 -73.18 28.32
C ASN A 136 25.86 -73.42 26.81
N GLY A 137 26.82 -74.30 26.47
CA GLY A 137 26.55 -75.56 25.76
C GLY A 137 25.62 -75.61 24.52
N CYS A 138 25.74 -74.71 23.55
CA CYS A 138 25.34 -75.00 22.15
C CYS A 138 26.19 -74.20 21.15
N VAL A 139 26.74 -74.90 20.15
CA VAL A 139 27.73 -74.38 19.17
C VAL A 139 27.02 -74.00 17.87
N ASN A 140 27.06 -72.70 17.52
CA ASN A 140 26.99 -72.26 16.12
C ASN A 140 28.38 -71.76 15.74
N GLY A 141 28.94 -72.31 14.66
CA GLY A 141 30.30 -72.07 14.22
C GLY A 141 30.53 -70.63 13.74
N ASN A 142 31.25 -69.84 14.54
CA ASN A 142 32.28 -68.93 14.06
C ASN A 142 33.20 -68.53 15.23
N ILE A 143 34.45 -68.99 15.16
CA ILE A 143 35.68 -68.54 15.81
C ILE A 143 35.49 -67.74 17.12
N ASP A 144 35.69 -68.47 18.19
CA ASP A 144 35.64 -68.18 19.62
C ASP A 144 36.55 -66.98 20.00
N GLY A 145 35.97 -65.82 20.38
CA GLY A 145 36.67 -64.73 21.09
C GLY A 145 37.92 -64.08 20.46
N MET A 146 38.45 -64.57 19.35
CA MET A 146 39.70 -64.09 18.75
C MET A 146 39.49 -62.79 17.97
N GLY A 147 40.46 -61.87 18.09
CA GLY A 147 40.59 -60.69 17.25
C GLY A 147 41.12 -61.05 15.86
N ARG A 148 41.11 -60.08 14.94
CA ARG A 148 41.65 -60.22 13.58
C ARG A 148 42.48 -59.01 13.18
N VAL A 149 43.64 -59.26 12.60
CA VAL A 149 44.48 -58.25 11.94
C VAL A 149 44.56 -58.55 10.45
N THR A 150 44.70 -57.51 9.64
CA THR A 150 45.05 -57.65 8.22
C THR A 150 46.52 -57.42 8.00
N TYR A 151 47.06 -57.96 6.92
CA TYR A 151 48.31 -57.49 6.32
C TYR A 151 48.25 -57.65 4.80
N GLU A 152 49.02 -56.84 4.10
CA GLU A 152 49.12 -56.87 2.64
C GLU A 152 50.40 -57.59 2.23
N HIS A 153 50.28 -58.56 1.33
CA HIS A 153 51.42 -59.22 0.70
C HIS A 153 51.16 -59.39 -0.79
N ASN A 154 52.07 -58.91 -1.63
CA ASN A 154 51.95 -58.92 -3.10
C ASN A 154 50.64 -58.34 -3.66
N GLY A 155 50.06 -57.33 -2.99
CA GLY A 155 48.81 -56.68 -3.40
C GLY A 155 47.52 -57.39 -2.97
N GLU A 156 47.63 -58.49 -2.23
CA GLU A 156 46.50 -59.21 -1.65
C GLU A 156 46.42 -58.97 -0.13
N CYS A 157 45.20 -58.80 0.38
CA CYS A 157 44.93 -58.53 1.79
C CYS A 157 44.52 -59.83 2.51
N PHE A 158 45.30 -60.23 3.51
CA PHE A 158 45.11 -61.45 4.28
C PHE A 158 44.63 -61.13 5.69
N PHE A 159 43.82 -62.02 6.29
CA PHE A 159 43.30 -61.87 7.64
C PHE A 159 43.91 -62.93 8.56
N LEU A 160 44.53 -62.50 9.66
CA LEU A 160 45.11 -63.39 10.65
C LEU A 160 44.38 -63.23 12.00
N PRO A 161 43.97 -64.34 12.64
CA PRO A 161 43.39 -64.29 13.98
C PRO A 161 44.47 -64.05 15.04
N PHE A 162 44.07 -63.45 16.16
CA PHE A 162 44.90 -63.28 17.37
C PHE A 162 44.06 -63.36 18.65
N GLY A 163 44.64 -63.87 19.73
CA GLY A 163 44.08 -63.89 21.08
C GLY A 163 44.58 -62.73 21.95
N LEU A 164 44.02 -62.59 23.15
CA LEU A 164 44.45 -61.55 24.10
C LEU A 164 45.90 -61.72 24.56
N ASP A 165 46.37 -62.98 24.66
CA ASP A 165 47.74 -63.31 25.03
C ASP A 165 48.76 -63.02 23.90
N ASP A 166 48.29 -62.69 22.69
CA ASP A 166 49.13 -62.40 21.54
C ASP A 166 49.54 -60.92 21.46
N VAL A 167 48.98 -60.07 22.30
CA VAL A 167 49.33 -58.64 22.40
C VAL A 167 50.57 -58.50 23.28
N ALA A 168 51.62 -57.87 22.76
CA ALA A 168 52.93 -57.80 23.43
C ALA A 168 52.89 -57.04 24.77
N ASP A 169 51.97 -56.10 24.90
CA ASP A 169 51.65 -55.40 26.15
C ASP A 169 50.20 -55.69 26.52
N SER A 170 50.00 -56.50 27.56
CA SER A 170 48.67 -56.90 28.03
C SER A 170 47.82 -55.75 28.55
N SER A 171 48.36 -54.53 28.68
CA SER A 171 47.61 -53.32 29.03
C SER A 171 47.03 -52.57 27.82
N LEU A 172 47.42 -52.93 26.60
CA LEU A 172 46.95 -52.30 25.37
C LEU A 172 45.65 -52.94 24.86
N ASN A 173 44.58 -52.16 24.83
CA ASN A 173 43.32 -52.52 24.18
C ASN A 173 43.33 -52.05 22.70
N LEU A 174 43.68 -52.96 21.80
CA LEU A 174 43.69 -52.71 20.34
C LEU A 174 42.28 -52.52 19.78
N LYS A 175 42.03 -51.42 19.07
CA LYS A 175 40.73 -51.08 18.47
C LYS A 175 40.72 -51.36 16.96
N PRO A 176 39.53 -51.62 16.37
CA PRO A 176 39.40 -51.71 14.92
C PRO A 176 39.89 -50.43 14.23
N GLY A 177 40.79 -50.58 13.26
CA GLY A 177 41.46 -49.49 12.54
C GLY A 177 42.90 -49.24 12.97
N ASP A 178 43.34 -49.79 14.11
CA ASP A 178 44.66 -49.51 14.65
C ASP A 178 45.73 -50.17 13.77
N LYS A 179 46.77 -49.41 13.41
CA LYS A 179 47.93 -49.94 12.71
C LYS A 179 48.81 -50.67 13.72
N VAL A 180 49.06 -51.93 13.45
CA VAL A 180 49.82 -52.81 14.32
C VAL A 180 50.95 -53.48 13.57
N SER A 181 51.99 -53.85 14.31
CA SER A 181 53.09 -54.70 13.83
C SER A 181 53.06 -56.01 14.60
N PHE A 182 53.21 -57.13 13.90
CA PHE A 182 53.11 -58.46 14.48
C PHE A 182 54.00 -59.45 13.73
N PHE A 183 54.25 -60.61 14.35
CA PHE A 183 54.89 -61.74 13.68
C PHE A 183 53.84 -62.76 13.26
N MET A 184 54.07 -63.44 12.13
CA MET A 184 53.21 -64.51 11.67
C MET A 184 53.70 -65.82 12.29
N ALA A 185 52.85 -66.49 13.07
CA ALA A 185 53.15 -67.79 13.65
C ALA A 185 52.34 -68.87 12.92
N THR A 186 53.00 -69.91 12.41
CA THR A 186 52.37 -71.08 11.80
C THR A 186 52.42 -72.27 12.75
N ASP A 187 51.26 -72.78 13.14
CA ASP A 187 51.13 -74.00 13.95
C ASP A 187 51.48 -75.23 13.09
N LYS A 188 52.50 -75.98 13.51
CA LYS A 188 53.01 -77.17 12.81
C LYS A 188 52.00 -78.31 12.74
N ARG A 189 50.96 -78.31 13.58
CA ARG A 189 50.02 -79.44 13.72
C ARG A 189 48.82 -79.34 12.78
N ASN A 190 48.40 -78.13 12.44
CA ASN A 190 47.21 -77.88 11.61
C ASN A 190 47.48 -76.91 10.44
N GLY A 191 48.67 -76.30 10.37
CA GLY A 191 49.03 -75.32 9.34
C GLY A 191 48.36 -73.96 9.51
N ASN A 192 47.67 -73.71 10.64
CA ASN A 192 47.00 -72.45 10.90
C ASN A 192 48.03 -71.34 11.15
N ILE A 193 47.77 -70.18 10.57
CA ILE A 193 48.61 -68.99 10.71
C ILE A 193 47.90 -67.99 11.61
N GLN A 194 48.59 -67.46 12.61
CA GLN A 194 48.07 -66.49 13.58
C GLN A 194 49.05 -65.32 13.74
N ALA A 195 48.56 -64.19 14.23
CA ALA A 195 49.40 -63.04 14.55
C ALA A 195 49.85 -63.13 16.02
N ARG A 196 51.17 -63.06 16.27
CA ARG A 196 51.79 -63.10 17.61
C ARG A 196 52.58 -61.82 17.88
N LYS A 197 52.73 -61.46 19.16
CA LYS A 197 53.48 -60.29 19.66
C LYS A 197 53.06 -59.00 18.94
N ILE A 198 51.76 -58.72 18.98
CA ILE A 198 51.15 -57.56 18.34
C ILE A 198 51.52 -56.31 19.14
N GLU A 199 52.16 -55.36 18.47
CA GLU A 199 52.56 -54.06 18.98
C GLU A 199 51.78 -52.96 18.23
N LEU A 200 51.28 -51.96 18.96
CA LEU A 200 50.60 -50.81 18.37
C LEU A 200 51.63 -49.89 17.69
N VAL A 201 51.52 -49.73 16.38
CA VAL A 201 52.38 -48.83 15.58
C VAL A 201 51.79 -47.44 15.52
N ALA A 202 50.48 -47.34 15.22
CA ALA A 202 49.75 -46.08 15.26
C ALA A 202 48.28 -46.33 15.57
N PRO A 203 47.67 -45.60 16.51
CA PRO A 203 46.24 -45.68 16.76
C PRO A 203 45.46 -45.17 15.55
N THR A 204 44.25 -45.70 15.37
CA THR A 204 43.28 -45.15 14.41
C THR A 204 43.04 -43.68 14.76
N PRO A 205 43.14 -42.75 13.79
CA PRO A 205 42.64 -41.40 13.99
C PRO A 205 41.15 -41.49 14.37
N PRO A 206 40.70 -40.80 15.43
CA PRO A 206 39.27 -40.76 15.75
C PRO A 206 38.47 -40.27 14.54
N PRO A 207 37.22 -40.73 14.37
CA PRO A 207 36.36 -40.23 13.32
C PRO A 207 36.20 -38.72 13.49
N ARG A 208 36.64 -37.96 12.48
CA ARG A 208 36.51 -36.50 12.48
C ARG A 208 35.04 -36.18 12.21
N CYS A 209 34.39 -35.59 13.20
CA CYS A 209 33.03 -35.09 13.10
C CYS A 209 33.07 -33.62 12.68
N GLN A 210 31.99 -33.19 12.02
CA GLN A 210 31.78 -31.80 11.70
C GLN A 210 30.62 -31.26 12.52
N GLY A 211 30.57 -29.94 12.69
CA GLY A 211 29.50 -29.29 13.42
C GLY A 211 29.61 -27.78 13.37
N VAL A 212 28.68 -27.11 14.04
CA VAL A 212 28.62 -25.66 14.12
C VAL A 212 28.60 -25.22 15.57
N VAL A 213 29.36 -24.18 15.89
CA VAL A 213 29.38 -23.62 17.25
C VAL A 213 28.02 -23.00 17.58
N CYS A 214 27.25 -23.62 18.47
CA CYS A 214 25.90 -23.19 18.82
C CYS A 214 25.86 -22.29 20.08
N SER A 215 26.84 -22.44 20.98
CA SER A 215 26.90 -21.70 22.24
C SER A 215 28.34 -21.52 22.71
N MET A 216 28.64 -20.32 23.22
CA MET A 216 29.94 -19.92 23.75
C MET A 216 29.73 -19.31 25.14
N LYS A 217 30.56 -19.69 26.11
CA LYS A 217 30.56 -19.17 27.49
C LYS A 217 31.95 -18.66 27.85
N ASP A 218 32.28 -18.52 29.14
CA ASP A 218 33.53 -17.88 29.53
C ASP A 218 34.79 -18.73 29.26
N SER A 219 34.67 -20.07 29.29
CA SER A 219 35.81 -21.00 29.11
C SER A 219 35.51 -22.26 28.31
N PHE A 220 34.27 -22.41 27.84
CA PHE A 220 33.80 -23.59 27.14
C PHE A 220 32.65 -23.24 26.21
N GLY A 221 32.34 -24.14 25.29
CA GLY A 221 31.22 -24.00 24.38
C GLY A 221 30.52 -25.32 24.08
N PHE A 222 29.51 -25.23 23.23
CA PHE A 222 28.79 -26.36 22.68
C PHE A 222 28.79 -26.31 21.16
N ILE A 223 28.90 -27.48 20.56
CA ILE A 223 28.93 -27.68 19.12
C ILE A 223 27.71 -28.50 18.74
N GLU A 224 26.90 -28.02 17.82
CA GLU A 224 25.85 -28.81 17.21
C GLU A 224 26.46 -29.78 16.21
N ARG A 225 26.29 -31.08 16.46
CA ARG A 225 26.90 -32.14 15.65
C ARG A 225 26.19 -32.32 14.31
N ALA A 226 26.95 -32.47 13.23
CA ALA A 226 26.42 -32.72 11.88
C ALA A 226 25.96 -34.17 11.66
N ASP A 227 26.44 -35.10 12.47
CA ASP A 227 26.16 -36.54 12.35
C ASP A 227 25.00 -37.02 13.24
N VAL A 228 24.69 -36.29 14.32
CA VAL A 228 23.61 -36.62 15.25
C VAL A 228 22.95 -35.35 15.80
N VAL A 229 21.64 -35.39 16.05
CA VAL A 229 20.86 -34.27 16.61
C VAL A 229 21.15 -34.13 18.11
N LYS A 230 22.39 -33.75 18.45
CA LYS A 230 22.86 -33.59 19.83
C LYS A 230 24.01 -32.60 19.87
N GLU A 231 24.06 -31.81 20.92
CA GLU A 231 25.19 -30.93 21.20
C GLU A 231 26.33 -31.70 21.89
N ILE A 232 27.57 -31.34 21.55
CA ILE A 232 28.77 -31.85 22.21
C ILE A 232 29.52 -30.70 22.88
N PHE A 233 30.01 -30.96 24.09
CA PHE A 233 30.75 -29.99 24.89
C PHE A 233 32.20 -29.91 24.43
N PHE A 234 32.78 -28.71 24.44
CA PHE A 234 34.23 -28.52 24.30
C PHE A 234 34.76 -27.45 25.24
N HIS A 235 36.03 -27.57 25.61
CA HIS A 235 36.76 -26.55 26.35
C HIS A 235 37.59 -25.69 25.39
N TYR A 236 37.80 -24.41 25.69
CA TYR A 236 38.53 -23.50 24.80
C TYR A 236 39.97 -23.92 24.52
N SER A 237 40.59 -24.67 25.43
CA SER A 237 41.91 -25.26 25.23
C SER A 237 41.97 -26.35 24.16
N GLU A 238 40.83 -26.87 23.71
CA GLU A 238 40.76 -27.91 22.69
C GLU A 238 40.65 -27.32 21.27
N TYR A 239 40.60 -25.99 21.14
CA TYR A 239 40.66 -25.28 19.86
C TYR A 239 42.11 -25.01 19.47
N ASN A 240 42.48 -25.38 18.25
CA ASN A 240 43.87 -25.37 17.79
C ASN A 240 44.42 -23.98 17.45
N ASP A 241 43.54 -23.00 17.21
CA ASP A 241 43.89 -21.62 16.84
C ASP A 241 43.54 -20.63 17.98
N ASP A 242 43.59 -19.31 17.71
CA ASP A 242 43.20 -18.30 18.70
C ASP A 242 41.68 -18.34 18.97
N ILE A 243 41.29 -18.60 20.21
CA ILE A 243 39.87 -18.69 20.60
C ILE A 243 39.07 -17.43 20.27
N ASN A 244 39.72 -16.26 20.18
CA ASN A 244 39.08 -15.01 19.80
C ASN A 244 38.56 -15.01 18.35
N ASP A 245 39.10 -15.88 17.51
CA ASP A 245 38.69 -16.04 16.10
C ASP A 245 37.49 -16.97 15.93
N LEU A 246 37.09 -17.69 17.00
CA LEU A 246 35.97 -18.60 17.00
C LEU A 246 34.69 -17.87 17.44
N VAL A 247 33.72 -17.76 16.53
CA VAL A 247 32.44 -17.08 16.77
C VAL A 247 31.26 -18.05 16.65
N LEU A 248 30.11 -17.64 17.19
CA LEU A 248 28.87 -18.40 17.07
C LEU A 248 28.49 -18.55 15.59
N GLY A 249 28.15 -19.78 15.19
CA GLY A 249 27.81 -20.10 13.80
C GLY A 249 29.01 -20.50 12.93
N ASP A 250 30.24 -20.54 13.47
CA ASP A 250 31.38 -21.05 12.72
C ASP A 250 31.28 -22.57 12.49
N ASP A 251 31.56 -22.97 11.26
CA ASP A 251 31.74 -24.36 10.86
C ASP A 251 33.08 -24.87 11.38
N ILE A 252 33.06 -26.04 12.01
CA ILE A 252 34.26 -26.63 12.62
C ILE A 252 34.32 -28.14 12.38
N GLU A 253 35.54 -28.65 12.44
CA GLU A 253 35.87 -30.08 12.45
C GLU A 253 36.50 -30.42 13.80
N PHE A 254 36.11 -31.54 14.39
CA PHE A 254 36.59 -31.98 15.70
C PHE A 254 36.57 -33.50 15.84
N ASP A 255 37.31 -34.00 16.81
CA ASP A 255 37.33 -35.41 17.16
C ASP A 255 36.45 -35.66 18.39
N VAL A 256 35.72 -36.77 18.41
CA VAL A 256 34.89 -37.14 19.57
C VAL A 256 35.69 -38.03 20.52
N GLN A 257 35.87 -37.57 21.76
CA GLN A 257 36.52 -38.33 22.83
C GLN A 257 35.56 -38.56 24.00
N THR A 258 35.53 -39.76 24.56
CA THR A 258 34.73 -40.05 25.77
C THR A 258 35.56 -39.81 27.03
N ARG A 259 35.19 -38.84 27.86
CA ARG A 259 35.78 -38.57 29.19
C ARG A 259 34.70 -38.71 30.26
N ASN A 260 34.92 -39.53 31.30
CA ASN A 260 33.97 -39.77 32.40
C ASN A 260 32.54 -40.13 31.93
N ASN A 261 32.42 -41.05 30.97
CA ASN A 261 31.16 -41.45 30.33
C ASN A 261 30.40 -40.32 29.61
N LYS A 262 31.06 -39.20 29.29
CA LYS A 262 30.52 -38.11 28.48
C LYS A 262 31.36 -37.90 27.24
N GLU A 263 30.70 -37.71 26.10
CA GLU A 263 31.35 -37.34 24.85
C GLU A 263 31.73 -35.84 24.92
N VAL A 264 33.00 -35.55 24.62
CA VAL A 264 33.56 -34.20 24.51
C VAL A 264 34.26 -34.06 23.17
N ALA A 265 34.21 -32.86 22.58
CA ALA A 265 34.92 -32.55 21.35
C ALA A 265 36.34 -32.10 21.69
N VAL A 266 37.31 -32.66 20.96
CA VAL A 266 38.75 -32.36 21.09
C VAL A 266 39.34 -32.06 19.71
N ASN A 267 40.53 -31.45 19.66
CA ASN A 267 41.24 -31.17 18.40
C ASN A 267 40.40 -30.38 17.38
N ILE A 268 39.83 -29.27 17.84
CA ILE A 268 38.86 -28.47 17.09
C ILE A 268 39.61 -27.55 16.11
N LYS A 269 39.14 -27.55 14.87
CA LYS A 269 39.67 -26.71 13.78
C LYS A 269 38.54 -26.00 13.05
N LYS A 270 38.74 -24.72 12.73
CA LYS A 270 37.79 -23.93 11.94
C LYS A 270 37.79 -24.35 10.47
N LEU A 271 36.59 -24.48 9.91
CA LEU A 271 36.32 -24.77 8.51
C LEU A 271 35.83 -23.52 7.78
N PRO A 272 35.91 -23.48 6.43
CA PRO A 272 35.25 -22.45 5.65
C PRO A 272 33.74 -22.44 5.89
N VAL A 273 33.15 -21.24 5.98
CA VAL A 273 31.70 -21.05 6.17
C VAL A 273 30.91 -21.70 5.03
N GLY A 274 29.88 -22.47 5.38
CA GLY A 274 29.02 -23.22 4.46
C GLY A 274 29.47 -24.65 4.18
N THR A 275 30.47 -25.16 4.91
CA THR A 275 30.93 -26.56 4.81
C THR A 275 29.95 -27.50 5.51
N VAL A 276 29.35 -27.07 6.64
CA VAL A 276 28.43 -27.90 7.42
C VAL A 276 26.99 -27.56 7.07
N ILE A 277 26.27 -28.54 6.51
CA ILE A 277 24.86 -28.41 6.13
C ILE A 277 24.05 -29.43 6.93
N PHE A 278 23.24 -28.95 7.87
CA PHE A 278 22.34 -29.79 8.67
C PHE A 278 21.05 -30.16 7.94
N GLU A 279 20.55 -29.24 7.11
CA GLU A 279 19.21 -29.34 6.51
C GLU A 279 19.27 -29.10 4.99
N ASP A 280 18.57 -29.94 4.24
CA ASP A 280 18.31 -29.74 2.82
C ASP A 280 16.99 -28.99 2.63
N ILE A 281 17.07 -27.77 2.11
CA ILE A 281 15.90 -26.92 1.85
C ILE A 281 15.38 -27.18 0.44
N SER A 282 14.11 -27.55 0.31
CA SER A 282 13.45 -27.70 -0.98
C SER A 282 13.45 -26.38 -1.75
N ILE A 283 13.71 -26.45 -3.06
CA ILE A 283 13.62 -25.28 -3.96
C ILE A 283 12.15 -24.88 -4.10
N ASP A 284 11.27 -25.87 -4.19
CA ASP A 284 9.84 -25.68 -4.34
C ASP A 284 9.24 -25.00 -3.11
N LYS A 285 8.43 -23.99 -3.38
CA LYS A 285 7.62 -23.31 -2.37
C LYS A 285 6.24 -23.95 -2.33
N ILE A 286 5.79 -24.27 -1.13
CA ILE A 286 4.51 -24.94 -0.87
C ILE A 286 3.59 -23.95 -0.14
N GLN A 287 2.32 -23.97 -0.50
CA GLN A 287 1.29 -23.22 0.21
C GLN A 287 0.58 -24.11 1.23
N GLY A 288 0.35 -23.58 2.42
CA GLY A 288 -0.35 -24.26 3.49
C GLY A 288 -1.09 -23.30 4.41
N LYS A 289 -1.88 -23.86 5.32
CA LYS A 289 -2.63 -23.13 6.34
C LYS A 289 -2.04 -23.35 7.72
N ILE A 290 -1.91 -22.28 8.52
CA ILE A 290 -1.48 -22.38 9.91
C ILE A 290 -2.56 -23.10 10.73
N ILE A 291 -2.23 -24.24 11.33
CA ILE A 291 -3.11 -24.95 12.28
C ILE A 291 -2.82 -24.48 13.71
N LYS A 292 -1.54 -24.26 14.02
CA LYS A 292 -1.08 -23.91 15.36
C LYS A 292 0.01 -22.85 15.29
N THR A 293 -0.16 -21.79 16.06
CA THR A 293 0.79 -20.69 16.18
C THR A 293 1.76 -20.90 17.33
N LEU A 294 2.93 -20.26 17.23
CA LEU A 294 3.92 -20.20 18.30
C LEU A 294 3.38 -19.29 19.41
N LYS A 295 3.37 -19.78 20.66
CA LYS A 295 2.93 -18.97 21.82
C LYS A 295 4.11 -18.12 22.28
N SER A 296 3.93 -16.80 22.33
CA SER A 296 4.95 -15.80 22.72
C SER A 296 5.49 -15.91 24.16
N ASN A 297 5.23 -16.99 24.91
CA ASN A 297 5.70 -17.16 26.28
C ASN A 297 7.10 -17.78 26.32
N ARG A 298 8.11 -16.90 26.43
CA ARG A 298 9.56 -17.17 26.44
C ARG A 298 10.09 -18.17 27.49
N ARG A 299 9.24 -18.87 28.26
CA ARG A 299 9.68 -19.72 29.39
C ARG A 299 9.40 -21.21 29.24
N GLN A 300 8.77 -21.66 28.16
CA GLN A 300 8.66 -23.08 27.82
C GLN A 300 8.21 -23.17 26.36
N SER A 301 9.14 -23.39 25.43
CA SER A 301 8.79 -23.62 24.04
C SER A 301 9.50 -24.87 23.54
N ASP A 302 8.70 -25.87 23.20
CA ASP A 302 9.06 -26.83 22.16
C ASP A 302 9.66 -26.03 20.98
N PRO A 303 10.91 -26.28 20.57
CA PRO A 303 11.59 -25.52 19.51
C PRO A 303 10.81 -25.55 18.20
N LEU A 304 9.87 -26.49 18.04
CA LEU A 304 8.99 -26.66 16.91
C LEU A 304 7.51 -26.61 17.33
N GLY A 305 7.10 -25.61 18.11
CA GLY A 305 5.75 -25.52 18.67
C GLY A 305 4.63 -25.25 17.65
N GLY A 306 4.95 -24.72 16.46
CA GLY A 306 4.01 -24.35 15.40
C GLY A 306 3.67 -25.51 14.46
N ARG A 307 2.51 -25.47 13.79
CA ARG A 307 2.09 -26.45 12.78
C ARG A 307 1.44 -25.80 11.55
N ILE A 308 1.85 -26.23 10.37
CA ILE A 308 1.29 -25.84 9.06
C ILE A 308 0.71 -27.08 8.38
N SER A 309 -0.53 -26.99 7.90
CA SER A 309 -1.16 -28.01 7.05
C SER A 309 -0.97 -27.66 5.59
N CYS A 310 -0.57 -28.59 4.74
CA CYS A 310 -0.72 -28.40 3.30
C CYS A 310 -1.40 -29.61 2.66
N GLN A 311 -2.16 -29.34 1.60
CA GLN A 311 -2.82 -30.40 0.84
C GLN A 311 -1.89 -30.85 -0.28
N THR A 312 -1.41 -32.08 -0.19
CA THR A 312 -0.51 -32.68 -1.19
C THR A 312 -1.26 -33.69 -2.06
N ALA A 313 -0.66 -34.10 -3.18
CA ALA A 313 -1.21 -35.12 -4.07
C ALA A 313 -1.47 -36.49 -3.38
N LYS A 314 -0.86 -36.73 -2.20
CA LYS A 314 -0.99 -37.96 -1.42
C LYS A 314 -1.87 -37.81 -0.17
N GLY A 315 -2.43 -36.63 0.08
CA GLY A 315 -3.25 -36.30 1.26
C GLY A 315 -2.79 -35.03 1.99
N THR A 316 -3.40 -34.76 3.14
CA THR A 316 -3.02 -33.64 4.02
C THR A 316 -1.72 -33.97 4.75
N ALA A 317 -0.71 -33.12 4.61
CA ALA A 317 0.57 -33.24 5.30
C ALA A 317 0.72 -32.10 6.32
N GLU A 318 1.35 -32.39 7.46
CA GLU A 318 1.61 -31.40 8.51
C GLU A 318 3.11 -31.18 8.69
N TYR A 319 3.51 -29.92 8.70
CA TYR A 319 4.90 -29.51 8.88
C TYR A 319 5.04 -28.71 10.18
N PRO A 320 5.91 -29.15 11.11
CA PRO A 320 6.29 -28.34 12.27
C PRO A 320 7.05 -27.08 11.83
N TYR A 321 7.06 -26.04 12.67
CA TYR A 321 7.94 -24.88 12.51
C TYR A 321 8.25 -24.23 13.87
N GLY A 322 9.40 -23.55 13.94
CA GLY A 322 9.88 -22.81 15.10
C GLY A 322 9.96 -21.30 14.85
N ASP A 323 10.42 -20.54 15.86
CA ASP A 323 10.48 -19.07 15.80
C ASP A 323 11.45 -18.57 14.71
N LYS A 324 12.52 -19.33 14.43
CA LYS A 324 13.54 -19.00 13.41
C LYS A 324 13.09 -19.29 11.97
N ASP A 325 11.99 -20.03 11.80
CA ASP A 325 11.52 -20.48 10.50
C ASP A 325 10.66 -19.43 9.78
N GLN A 326 10.25 -18.37 10.47
CA GLN A 326 9.45 -17.30 9.89
C GLN A 326 10.33 -16.22 9.24
N SER A 327 10.01 -15.83 8.00
CA SER A 327 10.78 -14.80 7.30
C SER A 327 10.29 -13.38 7.64
N GLY A 328 10.46 -12.98 8.90
CA GLY A 328 10.00 -11.73 9.48
C GLY A 328 9.38 -11.96 10.85
N GLU A 329 9.14 -10.88 11.60
CA GLU A 329 8.60 -10.95 12.97
C GLU A 329 7.09 -10.63 13.04
N PHE A 330 6.38 -10.72 11.91
CA PHE A 330 4.94 -10.39 11.84
C PHE A 330 4.07 -11.44 12.54
N THR A 331 2.91 -11.06 13.06
CA THR A 331 2.05 -12.03 13.74
C THR A 331 1.34 -13.00 12.78
N LEU A 332 1.61 -14.30 12.90
CA LEU A 332 0.83 -15.40 12.29
C LEU A 332 -0.37 -15.80 13.16
N GLN A 333 -1.51 -16.10 12.55
CA GLN A 333 -2.75 -16.56 13.20
C GLN A 333 -3.22 -17.89 12.61
N ILE A 334 -4.04 -18.60 13.37
CA ILE A 334 -4.66 -19.85 12.94
C ILE A 334 -5.56 -19.59 11.72
N GLY A 335 -5.38 -20.38 10.67
CA GLY A 335 -6.08 -20.26 9.40
C GLY A 335 -5.36 -19.44 8.34
N ASP A 336 -4.26 -18.74 8.67
CA ASP A 336 -3.48 -17.98 7.69
C ASP A 336 -2.97 -18.88 6.57
N LEU A 337 -3.08 -18.41 5.32
CA LEU A 337 -2.41 -19.01 4.18
C LEU A 337 -0.96 -18.50 4.13
N VAL A 338 -0.02 -19.43 4.15
CA VAL A 338 1.40 -19.13 4.14
C VAL A 338 2.10 -19.92 3.04
N GLU A 339 3.15 -19.31 2.50
CA GLU A 339 4.09 -19.94 1.58
C GLU A 339 5.36 -20.30 2.36
N PHE A 340 5.83 -21.52 2.24
CA PHE A 340 7.02 -22.01 2.96
C PHE A 340 7.83 -22.98 2.10
N GLN A 341 9.08 -23.20 2.49
CA GLN A 341 9.93 -24.26 1.94
C GLN A 341 10.07 -25.40 2.95
N VAL A 342 10.23 -26.62 2.48
CA VAL A 342 10.43 -27.79 3.34
C VAL A 342 11.92 -27.98 3.57
N ALA A 343 12.36 -27.80 4.80
CA ALA A 343 13.68 -28.20 5.25
C ALA A 343 13.64 -29.66 5.72
N THR A 344 14.61 -30.46 5.28
CA THR A 344 14.76 -31.86 5.71
C THR A 344 16.09 -32.00 6.43
N ASP A 345 16.05 -32.29 7.74
CA ASP A 345 17.27 -32.55 8.49
C ASP A 345 17.92 -33.85 8.01
N ARG A 346 19.21 -33.79 7.71
CA ARG A 346 19.96 -34.91 7.14
C ARG A 346 20.16 -36.05 8.15
N ARG A 347 20.10 -35.75 9.44
CA ARG A 347 20.42 -36.65 10.57
C ARG A 347 19.24 -37.55 10.91
N ASP A 348 18.06 -36.97 11.13
CA ASP A 348 16.84 -37.69 11.57
C ASP A 348 15.76 -37.79 10.49
N LYS A 349 15.98 -37.17 9.32
CA LYS A 349 15.02 -37.09 8.20
C LYS A 349 13.73 -36.37 8.58
N LEU A 350 13.74 -35.53 9.62
CA LEU A 350 12.61 -34.73 10.02
C LEU A 350 12.35 -33.63 8.98
N HIS A 351 11.11 -33.56 8.51
CA HIS A 351 10.65 -32.48 7.64
C HIS A 351 10.06 -31.35 8.48
N ARG A 352 10.46 -30.12 8.17
CA ARG A 352 10.03 -28.90 8.84
C ARG A 352 9.72 -27.80 7.81
N ALA A 353 8.78 -26.92 8.12
CA ALA A 353 8.56 -25.72 7.34
C ALA A 353 9.55 -24.61 7.73
N THR A 354 10.21 -24.02 6.74
CA THR A 354 11.13 -22.88 6.92
C THR A 354 10.86 -21.79 5.90
N LYS A 355 11.43 -20.60 6.13
CA LYS A 355 11.21 -19.36 5.34
C LYS A 355 9.73 -19.06 5.12
N ILE A 356 8.95 -19.12 6.19
CA ILE A 356 7.49 -18.97 6.16
C ILE A 356 7.13 -17.51 5.88
N GLN A 357 6.36 -17.30 4.80
CA GLN A 357 5.86 -16.02 4.32
C GLN A 357 4.34 -15.99 4.35
N LEU A 358 3.76 -14.90 4.83
CA LEU A 358 2.32 -14.71 4.80
C LEU A 358 1.83 -14.38 3.38
N CYS A 359 0.92 -15.18 2.84
CA CYS A 359 0.31 -14.92 1.52
C CYS A 359 -0.70 -13.78 1.61
N GLN A 360 -0.75 -12.92 0.58
CA GLN A 360 -1.75 -11.84 0.50
C GLN A 360 -3.20 -12.37 0.40
N GLU A 361 -3.38 -13.53 -0.22
CA GLU A 361 -4.69 -14.19 -0.35
C GLU A 361 -5.34 -14.52 1.00
N THR A 362 -4.54 -14.64 2.07
CA THR A 362 -5.03 -14.80 3.45
C THR A 362 -6.07 -13.74 3.79
N PHE A 363 -5.81 -12.48 3.42
CA PHE A 363 -6.67 -11.36 3.79
C PHE A 363 -8.04 -11.43 3.09
N SER A 364 -8.13 -12.08 1.93
CA SER A 364 -9.40 -12.27 1.22
C SER A 364 -10.17 -13.50 1.70
N GLN A 365 -9.48 -14.55 2.17
CA GLN A 365 -10.12 -15.81 2.58
C GLN A 365 -10.54 -15.84 4.05
N ASN A 366 -9.80 -15.19 4.96
CA ASN A 366 -10.02 -15.30 6.41
C ASN A 366 -11.05 -14.32 6.99
N SER A 367 -11.80 -13.58 6.14
CA SER A 367 -12.77 -12.55 6.56
C SER A 367 -12.27 -11.58 7.65
N GLU A 368 -10.96 -11.40 7.72
CA GLU A 368 -10.30 -10.55 8.70
C GLU A 368 -10.65 -9.08 8.44
N LYS A 369 -11.05 -8.34 9.49
CA LYS A 369 -11.38 -6.92 9.36
C LYS A 369 -10.11 -6.10 9.22
N ARG A 370 -9.75 -5.78 7.98
CA ARG A 370 -8.63 -4.91 7.61
C ARG A 370 -9.05 -3.44 7.70
N GLU A 371 -8.37 -2.67 8.54
CA GLU A 371 -8.53 -1.23 8.65
C GLU A 371 -7.45 -0.50 7.84
N LYS A 372 -7.75 0.73 7.42
CA LYS A 372 -6.84 1.59 6.68
C LYS A 372 -6.46 2.80 7.52
N GLY A 373 -5.26 3.32 7.32
CA GLY A 373 -4.80 4.51 8.02
C GLY A 373 -3.49 5.05 7.49
N VAL A 374 -3.06 6.18 8.04
CA VAL A 374 -1.81 6.85 7.66
C VAL A 374 -0.85 6.86 8.84
N VAL A 375 0.42 6.55 8.59
CA VAL A 375 1.48 6.59 9.61
C VAL A 375 1.65 8.03 10.09
N SER A 376 1.27 8.28 11.35
CA SER A 376 1.31 9.63 11.93
C SER A 376 2.67 9.97 12.53
N ASN A 377 3.22 9.06 13.35
CA ASN A 377 4.47 9.26 14.05
C ASN A 377 5.26 7.95 14.03
N LEU A 378 6.57 8.07 13.85
CA LEU A 378 7.53 6.98 13.97
C LEU A 378 8.49 7.32 15.12
N LYS A 379 8.84 6.31 15.90
CA LYS A 379 9.85 6.34 16.96
C LYS A 379 10.77 5.13 16.79
N ASP A 380 11.79 5.03 17.64
CA ASP A 380 12.72 3.90 17.59
C ASP A 380 12.01 2.59 17.96
N GLY A 381 11.93 1.65 17.01
CA GLY A 381 11.26 0.34 17.15
C GLY A 381 9.72 0.32 17.01
N TYR A 382 9.03 1.46 17.02
CA TYR A 382 7.56 1.49 16.99
C TYR A 382 6.97 2.75 16.36
N GLY A 383 5.67 2.72 16.04
CA GLY A 383 4.96 3.85 15.46
C GLY A 383 3.49 3.95 15.86
N PHE A 384 2.82 4.98 15.32
CA PHE A 384 1.40 5.23 15.50
C PHE A 384 0.71 5.48 14.17
N ILE A 385 -0.36 4.75 13.90
CA ILE A 385 -1.20 4.88 12.70
C ILE A 385 -2.46 5.67 13.06
N GLN A 386 -2.77 6.69 12.25
CA GLN A 386 -4.05 7.38 12.28
C GLN A 386 -5.05 6.60 11.41
N CYS A 387 -5.99 5.89 12.03
CA CYS A 387 -7.05 5.17 11.32
C CYS A 387 -7.98 6.11 10.55
N THR A 388 -8.56 5.60 9.46
CA THR A 388 -9.72 6.23 8.81
C THR A 388 -11.00 6.09 9.61
N ASP A 389 -11.15 4.95 10.30
CA ASP A 389 -12.42 4.53 10.89
C ASP A 389 -12.44 4.70 12.43
N ARG A 390 -11.32 5.16 13.02
CA ARG A 390 -11.18 5.37 14.47
C ARG A 390 -10.59 6.74 14.77
N GLU A 391 -11.05 7.33 15.88
CA GLU A 391 -10.54 8.64 16.34
C GLU A 391 -9.16 8.50 17.02
N SER A 392 -8.94 7.42 17.76
CA SER A 392 -7.68 7.16 18.47
C SER A 392 -6.60 6.64 17.54
N LYS A 393 -5.35 7.08 17.78
CA LYS A 393 -4.17 6.55 17.10
C LYS A 393 -3.89 5.12 17.55
N ILE A 394 -3.60 4.24 16.60
CA ILE A 394 -3.31 2.84 16.87
C ILE A 394 -1.78 2.64 16.93
N PHE A 395 -1.34 1.98 17.98
CA PHE A 395 0.07 1.66 18.19
C PHE A 395 0.51 0.46 17.33
N PHE A 396 1.75 0.45 16.87
CA PHE A 396 2.33 -0.73 16.22
C PHE A 396 3.83 -0.84 16.47
N HIS A 397 4.36 -2.07 16.40
CA HIS A 397 5.79 -2.36 16.44
C HIS A 397 6.32 -2.62 15.02
N PHE A 398 7.59 -2.33 14.73
CA PHE A 398 8.17 -2.57 13.39
C PHE A 398 8.23 -4.05 12.99
N SER A 399 8.18 -4.95 13.97
CA SER A 399 8.04 -6.40 13.73
C SER A 399 6.78 -6.76 12.95
N GLU A 400 5.72 -5.96 13.07
CA GLU A 400 4.42 -6.22 12.44
C GLU A 400 4.35 -5.82 10.96
N LEU A 401 5.44 -5.32 10.38
CA LEU A 401 5.52 -5.01 8.95
C LEU A 401 5.65 -6.31 8.15
N VAL A 402 4.68 -6.55 7.26
CA VAL A 402 4.69 -7.74 6.38
C VAL A 402 5.85 -7.67 5.38
N ASP A 403 6.12 -6.48 4.84
CA ASP A 403 7.28 -6.23 3.97
C ASP A 403 8.49 -5.77 4.80
N SER A 404 9.24 -6.73 5.35
CA SER A 404 10.46 -6.45 6.12
C SER A 404 11.56 -5.72 5.33
N LYS A 405 11.50 -5.75 3.99
CA LYS A 405 12.47 -5.09 3.10
C LYS A 405 12.19 -3.60 2.87
N LYS A 406 11.01 -3.10 3.26
CA LYS A 406 10.59 -1.74 2.96
C LYS A 406 10.59 -0.90 4.23
N GLU A 407 11.39 0.16 4.25
CA GLU A 407 11.34 1.15 5.32
C GLU A 407 10.04 1.94 5.28
N ILE A 408 9.26 1.84 6.36
CA ILE A 408 8.03 2.60 6.55
C ILE A 408 8.35 4.07 6.84
N ARG A 409 7.64 4.99 6.18
CA ARG A 409 7.82 6.45 6.39
C ARG A 409 6.59 7.09 7.02
N THR A 410 6.79 8.25 7.66
CA THR A 410 5.66 9.08 8.08
C THR A 410 4.85 9.52 6.87
N GLN A 411 3.53 9.68 7.03
CA GLN A 411 2.57 9.99 5.96
C GLN A 411 2.37 8.85 4.94
N GLU A 412 2.88 7.65 5.21
CA GLU A 412 2.61 6.49 4.37
C GLU A 412 1.24 5.89 4.66
N GLU A 413 0.53 5.52 3.60
CA GLU A 413 -0.76 4.86 3.67
C GLU A 413 -0.56 3.37 3.93
N VAL A 414 -1.29 2.85 4.91
CA VAL A 414 -1.14 1.47 5.36
C VAL A 414 -2.49 0.80 5.59
N GLU A 415 -2.48 -0.52 5.46
CA GLU A 415 -3.58 -1.41 5.76
C GLU A 415 -3.12 -2.45 6.79
N PHE A 416 -3.94 -2.69 7.82
CA PHE A 416 -3.55 -3.47 8.99
C PHE A 416 -4.76 -4.11 9.66
N THR A 417 -4.51 -5.02 10.58
CA THR A 417 -5.55 -5.60 11.45
C THR A 417 -5.37 -5.08 12.85
N VAL A 418 -6.47 -4.73 13.53
CA VAL A 418 -6.41 -4.27 14.92
C VAL A 418 -6.71 -5.43 15.87
N VAL A 419 -5.79 -5.69 16.78
CA VAL A 419 -5.92 -6.68 17.86
C VAL A 419 -5.64 -6.06 19.23
N PRO A 420 -6.14 -6.64 20.33
CA PRO A 420 -5.72 -6.24 21.68
C PRO A 420 -4.22 -6.52 21.87
N ASP A 421 -3.49 -5.57 22.46
CA ASP A 421 -2.09 -5.77 22.83
C ASP A 421 -1.96 -6.92 23.86
N PRO A 422 -1.15 -7.97 23.60
CA PRO A 422 -0.95 -9.08 24.53
C PRO A 422 -0.41 -8.65 25.89
N SER A 423 0.38 -7.58 25.94
CA SER A 423 0.94 -7.02 27.18
C SER A 423 -0.05 -6.11 27.91
N THR A 424 -0.91 -5.41 27.16
CA THR A 424 -1.93 -4.50 27.69
C THR A 424 -3.28 -4.71 26.98
N PRO A 425 -4.13 -5.66 27.43
CA PRO A 425 -5.33 -6.09 26.69
C PRO A 425 -6.34 -4.97 26.38
N ASN A 426 -6.31 -3.87 27.14
CA ASN A 426 -7.20 -2.73 26.93
C ASN A 426 -6.70 -1.74 25.86
N ARG A 427 -5.51 -1.95 25.31
CA ARG A 427 -4.90 -1.07 24.31
C ARG A 427 -4.92 -1.75 22.93
N PRO A 428 -5.50 -1.10 21.90
CA PRO A 428 -5.47 -1.65 20.55
C PRO A 428 -4.08 -1.49 19.91
N MET A 429 -3.63 -2.53 19.22
CA MET A 429 -2.40 -2.59 18.45
C MET A 429 -2.69 -3.03 17.01
N ALA A 430 -1.97 -2.45 16.06
CA ALA A 430 -2.01 -2.85 14.66
C ALA A 430 -0.97 -3.94 14.39
N ILE A 431 -1.41 -5.02 13.77
CA ILE A 431 -0.59 -6.15 13.32
C ILE A 431 -0.70 -6.33 11.81
N ARG A 432 0.24 -7.06 11.20
CA ARG A 432 0.24 -7.40 9.76
C ARG A 432 0.10 -6.16 8.86
N ILE A 433 0.93 -5.17 9.13
CA ILE A 433 0.88 -3.88 8.49
C ILE A 433 1.49 -3.99 7.08
N ARG A 434 0.72 -3.56 6.10
CA ARG A 434 1.10 -3.53 4.69
C ARG A 434 1.00 -2.10 4.17
N SER A 435 2.01 -1.66 3.42
CA SER A 435 1.95 -0.36 2.75
C SER A 435 0.96 -0.39 1.58
N LEU A 436 0.25 0.71 1.39
CA LEU A 436 -0.61 0.97 0.25
C LEU A 436 0.01 2.03 -0.68
N PRO A 437 -0.31 2.01 -1.98
CA PRO A 437 0.01 3.12 -2.89
C PRO A 437 -0.55 4.45 -2.37
N ARG A 438 0.16 5.56 -2.61
CA ARG A 438 -0.36 6.90 -2.25
C ARG A 438 -1.68 7.19 -2.95
N GLY A 439 -2.68 7.70 -2.23
CA GLY A 439 -4.03 8.00 -2.71
C GLY A 439 -5.02 6.83 -2.61
N SER A 440 -4.65 5.70 -2.00
CA SER A 440 -5.51 4.55 -1.77
C SER A 440 -6.48 4.75 -0.59
N ILE A 441 -6.20 5.71 0.28
CA ILE A 441 -6.95 5.99 1.50
C ILE A 441 -7.75 7.28 1.36
N SER A 442 -9.07 7.16 1.41
CA SER A 442 -9.98 8.29 1.60
C SER A 442 -10.49 8.31 3.04
N PHE A 443 -10.18 9.41 3.75
CA PHE A 443 -10.75 9.70 5.08
C PHE A 443 -12.20 10.19 5.02
N VAL A 444 -12.67 10.49 3.81
CA VAL A 444 -13.97 11.08 3.52
C VAL A 444 -14.67 10.20 2.49
N ASN A 445 -15.94 9.92 2.72
CA ASN A 445 -16.84 9.38 1.72
C ASN A 445 -17.59 10.56 1.06
N VAL A 446 -17.30 10.86 -0.20
CA VAL A 446 -18.00 11.93 -0.94
C VAL A 446 -19.09 11.29 -1.78
N ARG A 447 -20.32 11.70 -1.51
CA ARG A 447 -21.49 11.29 -2.28
C ARG A 447 -21.42 11.86 -3.71
N PRO A 448 -21.75 11.07 -4.75
CA PRO A 448 -21.68 11.54 -6.14
C PRO A 448 -22.78 12.58 -6.46
N GLU A 449 -23.86 12.62 -5.66
CA GLU A 449 -24.92 13.59 -5.84
C GLU A 449 -24.40 15.03 -5.63
N LYS A 450 -24.88 15.93 -6.49
CA LYS A 450 -24.58 17.34 -6.44
C LYS A 450 -25.78 18.11 -5.91
N TYR A 451 -25.51 19.02 -5.00
CA TYR A 451 -26.49 19.88 -4.35
C TYR A 451 -26.19 21.34 -4.67
N ILE A 452 -27.24 22.14 -4.76
CA ILE A 452 -27.12 23.59 -4.91
C ILE A 452 -27.54 24.24 -3.59
N GLY A 453 -26.64 25.01 -3.00
CA GLY A 453 -26.88 25.75 -1.77
C GLY A 453 -26.54 27.23 -1.93
N THR A 454 -26.78 27.99 -0.88
CA THR A 454 -26.43 29.41 -0.76
C THR A 454 -25.48 29.57 0.42
N VAL A 455 -24.38 30.29 0.24
CA VAL A 455 -23.42 30.54 1.31
C VAL A 455 -24.04 31.47 2.34
N ASP A 456 -24.14 30.99 3.59
CA ASP A 456 -24.69 31.74 4.72
C ASP A 456 -23.58 32.29 5.63
N LYS A 457 -22.42 31.62 5.67
CA LYS A 457 -21.25 32.10 6.41
C LYS A 457 -19.97 31.73 5.70
N GLU A 458 -19.05 32.67 5.58
CA GLU A 458 -17.72 32.42 5.00
C GLU A 458 -16.75 31.80 6.03
N PRO A 459 -15.83 30.90 5.63
CA PRO A 459 -14.76 30.40 6.49
C PRO A 459 -13.84 31.54 6.88
N SER A 460 -13.53 31.67 8.16
CA SER A 460 -12.70 32.79 8.64
C SER A 460 -11.22 32.58 8.29
N SER A 461 -10.61 33.54 7.58
CA SER A 461 -9.19 33.49 7.19
C SER A 461 -8.22 33.98 8.29
N HIS A 462 -8.73 34.35 9.48
CA HIS A 462 -7.92 34.97 10.52
C HIS A 462 -6.97 33.97 11.21
N LYS A 463 -5.67 34.09 10.90
CA LYS A 463 -4.57 33.71 11.80
C LYS A 463 -4.59 34.63 13.03
N SER A 464 -5.40 34.29 14.04
CA SER A 464 -5.32 34.91 15.37
C SER A 464 -4.73 33.91 16.37
N PRO A 465 -3.69 34.27 17.13
CA PRO A 465 -3.02 33.37 18.06
C PRO A 465 -3.81 33.29 19.38
N SER A 466 -4.88 32.49 19.38
CA SER A 466 -5.63 32.19 20.60
C SER A 466 -5.58 30.70 20.87
N LYS A 467 -5.00 30.33 22.02
CA LYS A 467 -4.82 28.97 22.52
C LYS A 467 -6.18 28.32 22.84
N ILE A 468 -6.91 27.85 21.83
CA ILE A 468 -7.98 26.86 21.99
C ILE A 468 -7.82 25.86 20.83
N LYS A 469 -7.65 24.58 21.18
CA LYS A 469 -7.44 23.47 20.25
C LYS A 469 -8.62 23.33 19.26
N ASP A 470 -8.26 23.24 17.98
CA ASP A 470 -8.78 22.29 17.00
C ASP A 470 -10.27 22.35 16.57
N ILE A 471 -10.78 23.51 16.16
CA ILE A 471 -11.86 23.55 15.17
C ILE A 471 -11.51 24.62 14.12
N GLU A 472 -11.08 24.20 12.92
CA GLU A 472 -10.96 25.13 11.77
C GLU A 472 -12.29 25.88 11.63
N PRO A 473 -12.29 27.23 11.56
CA PRO A 473 -13.53 28.00 11.46
C PRO A 473 -14.22 27.67 10.12
N ALA A 474 -15.21 26.79 10.18
CA ALA A 474 -15.98 26.36 9.03
C ALA A 474 -16.90 27.51 8.53
N GLY A 475 -16.99 27.64 7.21
CA GLY A 475 -18.11 28.34 6.58
C GLY A 475 -19.38 27.50 6.65
N ASN A 476 -20.52 28.08 6.31
CA ASN A 476 -21.82 27.43 6.32
C ASN A 476 -22.54 27.64 4.98
N ILE A 477 -23.13 26.56 4.44
CA ILE A 477 -23.99 26.59 3.26
C ILE A 477 -25.39 26.14 3.67
N VAL A 478 -26.39 26.90 3.25
CA VAL A 478 -27.81 26.59 3.42
C VAL A 478 -28.34 26.02 2.11
N PHE A 479 -28.93 24.83 2.15
CA PHE A 479 -29.47 24.17 0.96
C PHE A 479 -30.82 23.51 1.28
N ASP A 480 -31.66 23.35 0.25
CA ASP A 480 -32.92 22.64 0.37
C ASP A 480 -32.75 21.18 -0.08
N TYR A 481 -33.22 20.26 0.74
CA TYR A 481 -33.26 18.84 0.43
C TYR A 481 -34.60 18.27 0.90
N GLU A 482 -35.37 17.72 -0.05
CA GLU A 482 -36.71 17.15 0.18
C GLU A 482 -37.71 18.14 0.83
N GLY A 483 -37.58 19.44 0.53
CA GLY A 483 -38.45 20.49 1.07
C GLY A 483 -38.10 20.93 2.49
N LYS A 484 -36.92 20.54 3.00
CA LYS A 484 -36.38 20.96 4.28
C LYS A 484 -35.07 21.71 4.07
N ILE A 485 -35.03 22.93 4.62
CA ILE A 485 -33.82 23.75 4.68
C ILE A 485 -32.84 23.12 5.67
N GLN A 486 -31.64 22.81 5.19
CA GLN A 486 -30.56 22.21 5.96
C GLN A 486 -29.29 23.04 5.84
N ASN A 487 -28.44 22.95 6.87
CA ASN A 487 -27.16 23.65 6.95
C ASN A 487 -26.03 22.62 6.87
N ILE A 488 -24.98 22.94 6.13
CA ILE A 488 -23.81 22.08 5.99
C ILE A 488 -22.52 22.91 6.08
N PRO A 489 -21.57 22.52 6.95
CA PRO A 489 -20.31 23.24 7.07
C PRO A 489 -19.42 22.99 5.83
N TYR A 490 -18.58 23.96 5.49
CA TYR A 490 -17.55 23.81 4.46
C TYR A 490 -16.24 24.46 4.89
N TYR A 491 -15.12 23.97 4.36
CA TYR A 491 -13.78 24.45 4.74
C TYR A 491 -13.04 24.97 3.50
N HIS A 492 -11.99 25.78 3.71
CA HIS A 492 -11.20 26.32 2.59
C HIS A 492 -10.63 25.21 1.69
N LYS A 493 -10.10 24.13 2.28
CA LYS A 493 -9.53 22.99 1.53
C LYS A 493 -10.51 22.27 0.59
N ASP A 494 -11.81 22.45 0.81
CA ASP A 494 -12.87 21.77 0.07
C ASP A 494 -13.44 22.63 -1.08
N ILE A 495 -12.88 23.83 -1.29
CA ILE A 495 -13.20 24.72 -2.40
C ILE A 495 -12.49 24.21 -3.66
N ALA A 496 -13.26 23.97 -4.74
CA ALA A 496 -12.74 23.40 -5.98
C ALA A 496 -11.81 24.36 -6.74
N ASP A 497 -12.10 25.67 -6.70
CA ASP A 497 -11.25 26.71 -7.27
C ASP A 497 -10.98 27.82 -6.23
N MET A 498 -9.75 27.81 -5.69
CA MET A 498 -9.31 28.79 -4.70
C MET A 498 -9.32 30.24 -5.20
N ARG A 499 -9.26 30.46 -6.53
CA ARG A 499 -9.37 31.80 -7.12
C ARG A 499 -10.81 32.33 -7.11
N GLU A 500 -11.78 31.42 -7.06
CA GLU A 500 -13.21 31.70 -7.00
C GLU A 500 -13.81 31.29 -5.65
N ALA A 501 -13.20 31.75 -4.56
CA ALA A 501 -13.69 31.46 -3.21
C ALA A 501 -15.16 31.94 -3.03
N PRO A 502 -16.08 31.07 -2.56
CA PRO A 502 -17.48 31.44 -2.35
C PRO A 502 -17.64 32.53 -1.28
N LYS A 503 -18.44 33.55 -1.60
CA LYS A 503 -18.80 34.67 -0.73
C LYS A 503 -20.21 34.55 -0.19
N TYR A 504 -20.52 35.33 0.84
CA TYR A 504 -21.85 35.42 1.44
C TYR A 504 -22.94 35.66 0.37
N GLY A 505 -23.93 34.78 0.38
CA GLY A 505 -25.06 34.75 -0.54
C GLY A 505 -24.78 34.12 -1.91
N ASP A 506 -23.55 33.71 -2.23
CA ASP A 506 -23.25 33.02 -3.49
C ASP A 506 -24.03 31.71 -3.57
N LYS A 507 -24.54 31.37 -4.76
CA LYS A 507 -25.04 30.02 -5.00
C LYS A 507 -23.88 29.12 -5.39
N VAL A 508 -23.73 28.04 -4.66
CA VAL A 508 -22.66 27.07 -4.81
C VAL A 508 -23.22 25.69 -5.12
N GLU A 509 -22.53 24.97 -6.00
CA GLU A 509 -22.68 23.54 -6.22
C GLU A 509 -21.67 22.83 -5.32
N PHE A 510 -22.11 21.78 -4.64
CA PHE A 510 -21.25 20.98 -3.78
C PHE A 510 -21.75 19.53 -3.71
N SER A 511 -20.90 18.62 -3.24
CA SER A 511 -21.26 17.25 -2.89
C SER A 511 -21.18 17.06 -1.38
N ILE A 512 -21.97 16.16 -0.82
CA ILE A 512 -21.93 15.88 0.62
C ILE A 512 -20.79 14.91 0.90
N GLY A 513 -19.75 15.40 1.58
CA GLY A 513 -18.67 14.62 2.17
C GLY A 513 -19.02 14.18 3.59
N GLU A 514 -18.74 12.92 3.92
CA GLU A 514 -18.89 12.37 5.26
C GLU A 514 -17.53 11.86 5.74
N VAL A 515 -17.06 12.41 6.86
CA VAL A 515 -15.81 11.97 7.47
C VAL A 515 -16.03 10.62 8.13
N LYS A 516 -15.33 9.57 7.67
CA LYS A 516 -15.54 8.18 8.13
C LYS A 516 -15.36 8.00 9.64
N ARG A 517 -14.43 8.72 10.27
CA ARG A 517 -14.14 8.61 11.71
C ARG A 517 -15.21 9.22 12.62
N SER A 518 -15.86 10.30 12.20
CA SER A 518 -16.75 11.11 13.05
C SER A 518 -18.20 11.11 12.58
N ASN A 519 -18.48 10.54 11.41
CA ASN A 519 -19.74 10.67 10.66
C ASN A 519 -20.19 12.13 10.47
N SER A 520 -19.25 13.08 10.60
CA SER A 520 -19.55 14.51 10.42
C SER A 520 -19.66 14.81 8.93
N ARG A 521 -20.75 15.45 8.54
CA ARG A 521 -21.00 15.85 7.15
C ARG A 521 -20.48 17.25 6.88
N PHE A 522 -19.98 17.46 5.67
CA PHE A 522 -19.50 18.75 5.19
C PHE A 522 -19.69 18.85 3.67
N ALA A 523 -19.64 20.06 3.13
CA ALA A 523 -19.70 20.28 1.69
C ALA A 523 -18.29 20.10 1.09
N ALA A 524 -18.16 19.12 0.20
CA ALA A 524 -16.96 18.83 -0.58
C ALA A 524 -17.09 19.37 -2.00
N ALA A 525 -15.95 19.69 -2.63
CA ALA A 525 -15.87 20.22 -3.99
C ALA A 525 -16.80 21.43 -4.24
N VAL A 526 -16.79 22.38 -3.29
CA VAL A 526 -17.63 23.57 -3.35
C VAL A 526 -17.17 24.45 -4.51
N ARG A 527 -18.10 24.75 -5.41
CA ARG A 527 -17.87 25.58 -6.61
C ARG A 527 -18.96 26.63 -6.72
N VAL A 528 -18.58 27.87 -6.99
CA VAL A 528 -19.54 28.95 -7.24
C VAL A 528 -20.24 28.70 -8.58
N VAL A 529 -21.57 28.69 -8.56
CA VAL A 529 -22.43 28.57 -9.76
C VAL A 529 -22.95 29.94 -10.16
N ILE A 530 -23.40 30.74 -9.17
CA ILE A 530 -23.90 32.10 -9.39
C ILE A 530 -23.33 32.96 -8.26
N ARG A 531 -22.51 33.96 -8.61
CA ARG A 531 -22.09 34.96 -7.64
C ARG A 531 -23.28 35.79 -7.22
N ASN A 532 -23.44 35.96 -5.91
CA ASN A 532 -24.24 37.02 -5.35
C ASN A 532 -23.63 38.32 -5.85
N ILE A 533 -24.41 39.07 -6.62
CA ILE A 533 -23.98 40.39 -7.06
C ILE A 533 -24.20 41.33 -5.86
N GLN A 534 -23.48 41.10 -4.76
CA GLN A 534 -23.21 42.12 -3.75
C GLN A 534 -22.19 43.08 -4.36
N GLY A 535 -22.70 43.92 -5.25
CA GLY A 535 -22.05 45.08 -5.80
C GLY A 535 -23.14 46.12 -6.02
N LYS A 536 -22.81 47.38 -5.77
CA LYS A 536 -23.64 48.50 -6.19
C LYS A 536 -23.78 48.42 -7.71
N CYS A 537 -24.97 48.08 -8.18
CA CYS A 537 -25.36 48.15 -9.58
C CYS A 537 -25.78 49.58 -9.88
N HIS A 538 -25.61 49.98 -11.14
CA HIS A 538 -26.17 51.24 -11.62
C HIS A 538 -27.17 50.97 -12.73
N GLY A 539 -28.08 51.90 -12.94
CA GLY A 539 -29.10 51.81 -13.97
C GLY A 539 -29.89 53.11 -14.10
N PHE A 540 -30.97 53.04 -14.87
CA PHE A 540 -31.81 54.17 -15.22
C PHE A 540 -33.27 53.85 -14.90
N ILE A 541 -34.02 54.81 -14.34
CA ILE A 541 -35.45 54.63 -14.13
C ILE A 541 -36.16 54.47 -15.47
N ALA A 542 -36.70 53.29 -15.73
CA ALA A 542 -37.32 52.94 -17.02
C ALA A 542 -38.84 53.05 -17.01
N THR A 543 -39.46 52.81 -15.87
CA THR A 543 -40.92 52.88 -15.72
C THR A 543 -41.26 53.25 -14.28
N LEU A 544 -42.21 54.16 -14.11
CA LEU A 544 -42.79 54.54 -12.83
C LEU A 544 -44.31 54.30 -12.91
N LYS A 545 -44.86 53.57 -11.95
CA LYS A 545 -46.30 53.37 -11.74
C LYS A 545 -46.66 53.81 -10.31
N ASP A 546 -47.90 53.57 -9.87
CA ASP A 546 -48.39 54.12 -8.59
C ASP A 546 -47.59 53.69 -7.35
N ASN A 547 -47.12 52.43 -7.29
CA ASN A 547 -46.43 51.88 -6.10
C ASN A 547 -45.09 51.19 -6.41
N TYR A 548 -44.71 51.10 -7.68
CA TYR A 548 -43.54 50.34 -8.12
C TYR A 548 -42.97 50.90 -9.42
N GLY A 549 -41.76 50.49 -9.74
CA GLY A 549 -41.12 50.82 -10.99
C GLY A 549 -40.20 49.72 -11.51
N PHE A 550 -39.56 50.02 -12.63
CA PHE A 550 -38.53 49.20 -13.24
C PHE A 550 -37.28 50.03 -13.51
N ILE A 551 -36.12 49.45 -13.25
CA ILE A 551 -34.80 50.04 -13.52
C ILE A 551 -34.20 49.32 -14.71
N GLU A 552 -33.95 50.03 -15.80
CA GLU A 552 -33.10 49.57 -16.90
C GLU A 552 -31.67 49.46 -16.36
N ASN A 553 -31.01 48.31 -16.53
CA ASN A 553 -29.64 48.16 -16.07
C ASN A 553 -28.66 48.99 -16.92
N ALA A 554 -27.45 49.23 -16.41
CA ALA A 554 -26.41 49.99 -17.12
C ALA A 554 -26.04 49.42 -18.51
N ASP A 555 -26.37 48.16 -18.77
CA ASP A 555 -26.07 47.47 -20.03
C ASP A 555 -27.20 47.51 -21.06
N HIS A 556 -28.36 48.09 -20.67
CA HIS A 556 -29.51 48.30 -21.54
C HIS A 556 -30.13 47.02 -22.13
N ASP A 557 -29.88 45.85 -21.53
CA ASP A 557 -30.41 44.57 -21.99
C ASP A 557 -31.61 44.08 -21.16
N LYS A 558 -31.74 44.53 -19.90
CA LYS A 558 -32.75 44.03 -18.96
C LYS A 558 -33.28 45.12 -18.04
N GLU A 559 -34.45 44.82 -17.48
CA GLU A 559 -35.09 45.64 -16.46
C GLU A 559 -35.23 44.88 -15.13
N VAL A 560 -35.05 45.60 -14.02
CA VAL A 560 -35.14 45.06 -12.66
C VAL A 560 -36.31 45.73 -11.95
N PHE A 561 -37.20 44.92 -11.38
CA PHE A 561 -38.36 45.39 -10.62
C PHE A 561 -37.91 46.07 -9.31
N PHE A 562 -38.60 47.13 -8.90
CA PHE A 562 -38.48 47.66 -7.55
C PHE A 562 -39.79 48.19 -6.99
N HIS A 563 -39.92 48.15 -5.67
CA HIS A 563 -41.01 48.79 -4.95
C HIS A 563 -40.57 50.17 -4.46
N PHE A 564 -41.48 51.15 -4.38
CA PHE A 564 -41.14 52.50 -3.93
C PHE A 564 -40.62 52.55 -2.49
N SER A 565 -40.99 51.59 -1.64
CA SER A 565 -40.40 51.46 -0.30
C SER A 565 -38.91 51.12 -0.28
N SER A 566 -38.35 50.67 -1.40
CA SER A 566 -36.94 50.33 -1.54
C SER A 566 -36.10 51.51 -2.03
N PHE A 567 -36.72 52.65 -2.30
CA PHE A 567 -36.07 53.91 -2.66
C PHE A 567 -35.76 54.75 -1.42
N ASP A 568 -34.51 55.18 -1.32
CA ASP A 568 -33.98 56.02 -0.24
C ASP A 568 -34.06 57.50 -0.65
N GLY A 569 -35.27 58.05 -0.63
CA GLY A 569 -35.58 59.42 -1.03
C GLY A 569 -37.08 59.69 -1.19
N ASP A 570 -37.45 60.90 -1.64
CA ASP A 570 -38.83 61.22 -2.03
C ASP A 570 -39.13 60.68 -3.43
N VAL A 571 -40.17 59.87 -3.57
CA VAL A 571 -40.59 59.26 -4.84
C VAL A 571 -40.95 60.33 -5.88
N ASN A 572 -41.41 61.51 -5.44
CA ASN A 572 -41.74 62.61 -6.34
C ASN A 572 -40.50 63.22 -7.02
N ASP A 573 -39.29 62.93 -6.52
CA ASP A 573 -38.03 63.38 -7.12
C ASP A 573 -37.50 62.42 -8.20
N LEU A 574 -38.18 61.30 -8.47
CA LEU A 574 -37.80 60.34 -9.50
C LEU A 574 -38.48 60.63 -10.83
N ASP A 575 -37.68 60.86 -11.87
CA ASP A 575 -38.14 61.00 -13.26
C ASP A 575 -37.63 59.85 -14.13
N LEU A 576 -38.33 59.60 -15.25
CA LEU A 576 -37.89 58.64 -16.26
C LEU A 576 -36.51 59.03 -16.82
N GLY A 577 -35.59 58.07 -16.85
CA GLY A 577 -34.21 58.25 -17.28
C GLY A 577 -33.26 58.79 -16.21
N ASP A 578 -33.70 58.96 -14.96
CA ASP A 578 -32.80 59.27 -13.86
C ASP A 578 -31.84 58.12 -13.56
N GLU A 579 -30.59 58.45 -13.28
CA GLU A 579 -29.57 57.49 -12.90
C GLU A 579 -29.73 57.10 -11.43
N VAL A 580 -29.68 55.79 -11.16
CA VAL A 580 -29.80 55.24 -9.82
C VAL A 580 -28.73 54.20 -9.53
N GLU A 581 -28.27 54.19 -8.28
CA GLU A 581 -27.48 53.11 -7.69
C GLU A 581 -28.44 52.18 -6.93
N TYR A 582 -28.28 50.88 -7.05
CA TYR A 582 -29.11 49.90 -6.35
C TYR A 582 -28.36 48.58 -6.11
N THR A 583 -28.95 47.72 -5.27
CA THR A 583 -28.48 46.36 -5.03
C THR A 583 -29.51 45.36 -5.53
N VAL A 584 -29.09 44.36 -6.31
CA VAL A 584 -30.00 43.32 -6.80
C VAL A 584 -30.15 42.25 -5.72
N THR A 585 -31.39 42.02 -5.28
CA THR A 585 -31.73 40.93 -4.36
C THR A 585 -32.73 39.98 -5.03
N ARG A 586 -32.63 38.70 -4.69
CA ARG A 586 -33.56 37.69 -5.20
C ARG A 586 -34.61 37.39 -4.12
N LYS A 587 -35.71 38.14 -4.13
CA LYS A 587 -36.91 37.84 -3.35
C LYS A 587 -37.78 36.88 -4.16
N SER A 588 -37.72 35.57 -3.86
CA SER A 588 -38.41 34.47 -4.57
C SER A 588 -37.86 34.18 -6.00
N ALA A 589 -38.71 33.73 -6.93
CA ALA A 589 -38.31 33.41 -8.31
C ALA A 589 -37.97 34.66 -9.16
N LYS A 590 -38.23 35.87 -8.66
CA LYS A 590 -38.04 37.15 -9.37
C LYS A 590 -36.90 37.98 -8.76
N LEU A 591 -36.21 38.76 -9.59
CA LEU A 591 -35.17 39.70 -9.17
C LEU A 591 -35.81 41.04 -8.77
N SER A 592 -35.37 41.61 -7.66
CA SER A 592 -35.85 42.90 -7.11
C SER A 592 -34.67 43.78 -6.73
N ALA A 593 -34.73 45.07 -7.06
CA ALA A 593 -33.76 46.06 -6.63
C ALA A 593 -34.11 46.56 -5.21
N GLU A 594 -33.08 46.71 -4.38
CA GLU A 594 -33.14 47.22 -3.01
C GLU A 594 -32.07 48.28 -2.78
N ASN A 595 -32.24 49.11 -1.75
CA ASN A 595 -31.33 50.22 -1.39
C ASN A 595 -31.09 51.18 -2.58
N ILE A 596 -32.17 51.60 -3.23
CA ILE A 596 -32.11 52.39 -4.45
C ILE A 596 -31.87 53.85 -4.09
N ARG A 597 -30.90 54.49 -4.73
CA ARG A 597 -30.52 55.89 -4.51
C ARG A 597 -30.34 56.61 -5.84
N LYS A 598 -30.87 57.82 -5.95
CA LYS A 598 -30.63 58.69 -7.11
C LYS A 598 -29.17 59.15 -7.10
N VAL A 599 -28.49 59.02 -8.24
CA VAL A 599 -27.11 59.47 -8.42
C VAL A 599 -27.04 60.62 -9.44
N PRO A 600 -25.97 61.44 -9.42
CA PRO A 600 -25.81 62.52 -10.40
C PRO A 600 -25.77 61.99 -11.84
N LYS A 601 -26.38 62.73 -12.78
CA LYS A 601 -26.31 62.39 -14.21
C LYS A 601 -24.86 62.34 -14.70
N GLY A 602 -24.49 61.29 -15.43
CA GLY A 602 -23.14 60.99 -15.89
C GLY A 602 -22.33 60.06 -14.97
N THR A 603 -22.95 59.44 -13.96
CA THR A 603 -22.32 58.43 -13.09
C THR A 603 -22.24 57.08 -13.79
N VAL A 604 -23.27 56.72 -14.56
CA VAL A 604 -23.26 55.56 -15.46
C VAL A 604 -22.44 55.90 -16.69
N ALA A 605 -21.56 54.99 -17.11
CA ALA A 605 -20.62 55.23 -18.19
C ALA A 605 -21.35 55.71 -19.46
N PRO A 606 -20.96 56.86 -20.05
CA PRO A 606 -21.60 57.37 -21.25
C PRO A 606 -21.30 56.47 -22.45
N GLU A 607 -22.26 56.38 -23.36
CA GLU A 607 -22.11 55.65 -24.61
C GLU A 607 -21.31 56.46 -25.62
N ASP A 608 -20.53 55.77 -26.45
CA ASP A 608 -19.69 56.42 -27.44
C ASP A 608 -20.50 56.56 -28.74
N ILE A 609 -21.00 57.77 -29.00
CA ILE A 609 -21.77 58.10 -30.21
C ILE A 609 -20.86 57.97 -31.43
N LEU A 610 -21.30 57.19 -32.42
CA LEU A 610 -20.63 57.01 -33.70
C LEU A 610 -20.98 58.18 -34.63
N TYR A 611 -20.30 59.32 -34.44
CA TYR A 611 -20.55 60.54 -35.21
C TYR A 611 -20.33 60.38 -36.73
N ASP A 612 -19.50 59.42 -37.13
CA ASP A 612 -19.23 59.05 -38.52
C ASP A 612 -20.47 58.52 -39.25
N LYS A 613 -21.42 57.91 -38.53
CA LYS A 613 -22.70 57.44 -39.10
C LYS A 613 -23.78 58.52 -39.20
N GLY A 614 -23.58 59.70 -38.61
CA GLY A 614 -24.52 60.82 -38.68
C GLY A 614 -25.90 60.55 -38.04
N VAL A 615 -26.92 61.32 -38.45
CA VAL A 615 -28.32 61.12 -38.04
C VAL A 615 -29.02 60.29 -39.11
N LEU A 616 -29.49 59.11 -38.73
CA LEU A 616 -30.23 58.19 -39.58
C LEU A 616 -31.73 58.42 -39.43
N GLN A 617 -32.49 58.09 -40.48
CA GLN A 617 -33.94 58.01 -40.45
C GLN A 617 -34.38 56.55 -40.59
N GLY A 618 -35.47 56.21 -39.93
CA GLY A 618 -35.95 54.84 -39.92
C GLY A 618 -37.33 54.73 -39.32
N LYS A 619 -37.71 53.50 -39.00
CA LYS A 619 -39.05 53.15 -38.53
C LYS A 619 -38.96 52.24 -37.30
N VAL A 620 -39.88 52.43 -36.36
CA VAL A 620 -40.01 51.55 -35.20
C VAL A 620 -40.68 50.26 -35.65
N ILE A 621 -39.97 49.13 -35.53
CA ILE A 621 -40.49 47.81 -35.88
C ILE A 621 -41.04 47.07 -34.66
N ARG A 622 -40.49 47.37 -33.48
CA ARG A 622 -40.94 46.81 -32.20
C ARG A 622 -40.89 47.89 -31.12
N PRO A 623 -42.01 48.21 -30.45
CA PRO A 623 -42.02 49.20 -29.38
C PRO A 623 -41.40 48.63 -28.09
N MET A 624 -41.03 49.49 -27.14
CA MET A 624 -40.56 49.04 -25.81
C MET A 624 -41.66 48.33 -25.02
N ARG A 625 -41.29 47.51 -24.03
CA ARG A 625 -42.24 46.74 -23.20
C ARG A 625 -43.28 47.59 -22.48
N ILE A 626 -42.93 48.82 -22.09
CA ILE A 626 -43.90 49.75 -21.47
C ILE A 626 -45.09 50.05 -22.39
N VAL A 627 -44.90 50.02 -23.72
CA VAL A 627 -45.94 50.25 -24.73
C VAL A 627 -46.66 48.95 -25.09
N ASN A 628 -45.94 47.83 -25.14
CA ASN A 628 -46.51 46.50 -25.37
C ASN A 628 -46.12 45.54 -24.21
N PRO A 629 -46.95 45.44 -23.15
CA PRO A 629 -46.64 44.62 -21.98
C PRO A 629 -46.60 43.11 -22.22
N ASP A 630 -47.20 42.65 -23.33
CA ASP A 630 -47.30 41.22 -23.66
C ASP A 630 -46.00 40.65 -24.24
N GLN A 631 -44.98 41.48 -24.47
CA GLN A 631 -43.67 41.04 -24.94
C GLN A 631 -42.71 40.74 -23.78
N ASP A 632 -41.76 39.84 -24.03
CA ASP A 632 -40.74 39.42 -23.07
C ASP A 632 -39.53 40.38 -23.05
N GLU A 633 -39.18 40.97 -24.20
CA GLU A 633 -38.03 41.86 -24.34
C GLU A 633 -38.31 43.30 -23.87
N TYR A 634 -37.44 43.81 -23.00
CA TYR A 634 -37.50 45.18 -22.50
C TYR A 634 -37.32 46.24 -23.60
N SER A 635 -36.20 46.16 -24.32
CA SER A 635 -35.78 47.16 -25.33
C SER A 635 -36.75 47.17 -26.51
N GLY A 636 -36.93 48.29 -27.20
CA GLY A 636 -37.58 48.33 -28.52
C GLY A 636 -36.57 48.10 -29.65
N LEU A 637 -37.03 48.03 -30.90
CA LEU A 637 -36.20 47.95 -32.11
C LEU A 637 -36.60 49.01 -33.14
N VAL A 638 -35.60 49.69 -33.68
CA VAL A 638 -35.72 50.58 -34.85
C VAL A 638 -34.96 49.99 -36.03
N GLN A 639 -35.53 50.12 -37.22
CA GLN A 639 -34.93 49.73 -38.49
C GLN A 639 -34.48 50.99 -39.24
N VAL A 640 -33.27 50.99 -39.80
CA VAL A 640 -32.79 52.06 -40.69
C VAL A 640 -33.52 51.95 -42.04
N GLY A 641 -34.02 53.07 -42.58
CA GLY A 641 -34.72 53.09 -43.87
C GLY A 641 -36.23 52.77 -43.80
N GLY A 642 -36.81 52.41 -44.94
CA GLY A 642 -38.26 52.14 -45.12
C GLY A 642 -38.58 50.65 -45.32
N ASP A 643 -39.86 50.32 -45.51
CA ASP A 643 -40.37 48.93 -45.55
C ASP A 643 -39.89 48.10 -46.77
N ASP A 644 -39.18 48.71 -47.73
CA ASP A 644 -38.80 48.09 -49.00
C ASP A 644 -37.44 47.35 -48.97
N ASP A 645 -36.74 47.34 -47.84
CA ASP A 645 -35.37 46.82 -47.74
C ASP A 645 -35.29 45.60 -46.80
N GLN A 646 -35.13 44.40 -47.38
CA GLN A 646 -35.11 43.12 -46.64
C GLN A 646 -33.82 42.90 -45.83
N ASP A 647 -32.76 43.67 -46.10
CA ASP A 647 -31.46 43.62 -45.41
C ASP A 647 -31.21 44.84 -44.51
N ALA A 648 -32.26 45.57 -44.13
CA ALA A 648 -32.13 46.78 -43.33
C ALA A 648 -31.55 46.53 -41.93
N GLU A 649 -30.57 47.35 -41.54
CA GLU A 649 -29.96 47.31 -40.22
C GLU A 649 -30.99 47.65 -39.12
N VAL A 650 -31.03 46.82 -38.07
CA VAL A 650 -31.89 47.03 -36.90
C VAL A 650 -31.07 47.28 -35.65
N TYR A 651 -31.54 48.20 -34.81
CA TYR A 651 -30.84 48.62 -33.60
C TYR A 651 -31.79 48.65 -32.40
N PRO A 652 -31.38 48.10 -31.23
CA PRO A 652 -32.17 48.16 -30.02
C PRO A 652 -32.21 49.58 -29.44
N TYR A 653 -33.28 49.89 -28.72
CA TYR A 653 -33.41 51.14 -27.99
C TYR A 653 -34.13 50.96 -26.64
N GLY A 654 -33.82 51.83 -25.69
CA GLY A 654 -34.40 51.81 -24.33
C GLY A 654 -34.91 53.20 -23.92
N ILE A 655 -35.28 53.37 -22.65
CA ILE A 655 -35.78 54.67 -22.17
C ILE A 655 -34.71 55.76 -22.32
N THR A 656 -33.45 55.38 -22.14
CA THR A 656 -32.28 56.25 -22.27
C THR A 656 -32.02 56.72 -23.69
N SER A 657 -32.44 55.93 -24.69
CA SER A 657 -32.31 56.27 -26.11
C SER A 657 -33.26 57.38 -26.58
N LEU A 658 -34.39 57.59 -25.89
CA LEU A 658 -35.41 58.56 -26.33
C LEU A 658 -34.97 60.00 -26.08
N THR A 659 -35.17 60.90 -27.05
CA THR A 659 -34.94 62.34 -26.87
C THR A 659 -35.99 62.93 -25.94
N ASP A 660 -37.25 62.53 -26.13
CA ASP A 660 -38.36 62.82 -25.22
C ASP A 660 -38.72 61.53 -24.47
N LYS A 661 -38.52 61.51 -23.14
CA LYS A 661 -38.76 60.32 -22.31
C LYS A 661 -40.25 59.96 -22.19
N ARG A 662 -41.14 60.86 -22.62
CA ARG A 662 -42.59 60.65 -22.64
C ARG A 662 -43.09 60.13 -24.00
N ASP A 663 -42.20 59.93 -24.97
CA ASP A 663 -42.57 59.41 -26.29
C ASP A 663 -42.86 57.91 -26.27
N PHE A 664 -44.15 57.57 -26.37
CA PHE A 664 -44.59 56.19 -26.60
C PHE A 664 -44.50 55.83 -28.09
N LEU A 665 -43.27 55.59 -28.56
CA LEU A 665 -43.00 55.14 -29.92
C LEU A 665 -43.71 53.80 -30.21
N GLN A 666 -44.57 53.78 -31.23
CA GLN A 666 -45.34 52.61 -31.64
C GLN A 666 -44.75 51.95 -32.88
N ARG A 667 -45.09 50.68 -33.11
CA ARG A 667 -44.76 49.99 -34.37
C ARG A 667 -45.36 50.78 -35.54
N GLY A 668 -44.52 51.21 -36.46
CA GLY A 668 -44.95 52.07 -37.57
C GLY A 668 -44.32 53.45 -37.57
N ASP A 669 -43.93 53.96 -36.39
CA ASP A 669 -43.55 55.36 -36.24
C ASP A 669 -42.23 55.66 -36.96
N ALA A 670 -42.26 56.72 -37.79
CA ALA A 670 -41.06 57.27 -38.40
C ALA A 670 -40.23 57.98 -37.34
N VAL A 671 -38.94 57.69 -37.28
CA VAL A 671 -38.02 58.21 -36.28
C VAL A 671 -36.71 58.65 -36.93
N LYS A 672 -36.05 59.62 -36.30
CA LYS A 672 -34.63 59.92 -36.55
C LYS A 672 -33.82 59.54 -35.32
N PHE A 673 -32.64 58.99 -35.52
CA PHE A 673 -31.77 58.52 -34.44
C PHE A 673 -30.31 58.53 -34.84
N GLN A 674 -29.43 58.32 -33.87
CA GLN A 674 -27.99 58.13 -34.08
C GLN A 674 -27.59 56.76 -33.55
N ILE A 675 -26.44 56.25 -33.98
CA ILE A 675 -25.89 55.00 -33.47
C ILE A 675 -24.86 55.31 -32.40
N ALA A 676 -24.93 54.60 -31.27
CA ALA A 676 -23.87 54.59 -30.28
C ALA A 676 -23.39 53.15 -30.04
N ALA A 677 -22.11 53.03 -29.70
CA ALA A 677 -21.54 51.78 -29.22
C ALA A 677 -21.49 51.81 -27.70
N HIS A 678 -22.03 50.78 -27.07
CA HIS A 678 -21.92 50.63 -25.62
C HIS A 678 -20.46 50.30 -25.27
N ARG A 679 -19.79 51.16 -24.50
CA ARG A 679 -18.35 51.10 -24.23
C ARG A 679 -17.85 49.76 -23.67
N ARG A 680 -18.70 49.06 -22.89
CA ARG A 680 -18.34 47.80 -22.23
C ARG A 680 -18.62 46.56 -23.08
N THR A 681 -19.70 46.56 -23.85
CA THR A 681 -20.17 45.36 -24.58
C THR A 681 -19.90 45.44 -26.08
N GLY A 682 -19.58 46.63 -26.61
CA GLY A 682 -19.40 46.88 -28.04
C GLY A 682 -20.69 46.78 -28.86
N LEU A 683 -21.85 46.51 -28.22
CA LEU A 683 -23.14 46.42 -28.89
C LEU A 683 -23.56 47.80 -29.41
N LEU A 684 -23.97 47.82 -30.68
CA LEU A 684 -24.53 49.01 -31.31
C LEU A 684 -26.00 49.14 -30.93
N ARG A 685 -26.42 50.37 -30.62
CA ARG A 685 -27.81 50.69 -30.31
C ARG A 685 -28.21 52.04 -30.88
N ALA A 686 -29.50 52.26 -31.00
CA ALA A 686 -30.04 53.55 -31.38
C ALA A 686 -30.14 54.47 -30.15
N VAL A 687 -29.68 55.71 -30.32
CA VAL A 687 -29.71 56.78 -29.31
C VAL A 687 -30.25 58.07 -29.93
N ASN A 688 -30.63 59.03 -29.09
CA ASN A 688 -31.24 60.31 -29.52
C ASN A 688 -32.40 60.10 -30.48
N ILE A 689 -33.24 59.11 -30.19
CA ILE A 689 -34.39 58.76 -31.01
C ILE A 689 -35.43 59.85 -30.83
N ALA A 690 -35.86 60.44 -31.92
CA ALA A 690 -36.92 61.44 -31.94
C ALA A 690 -37.95 61.05 -33.00
N ALA A 691 -39.23 61.04 -32.60
CA ALA A 691 -40.32 60.78 -33.53
C ALA A 691 -40.38 61.89 -34.61
N ILE A 692 -40.51 61.48 -35.87
CA ILE A 692 -40.78 62.37 -37.00
C ILE A 692 -42.30 62.51 -37.10
N ARG A 693 -42.85 63.41 -36.28
CA ARG A 693 -44.30 63.66 -36.24
C ARG A 693 -44.67 64.90 -37.05
N LYS A 694 -45.80 64.81 -37.76
CA LYS A 694 -46.44 65.96 -38.38
C LYS A 694 -47.32 66.62 -37.33
N PHE A 695 -46.97 67.84 -36.92
CA PHE A 695 -47.78 68.64 -36.01
C PHE A 695 -48.91 69.31 -36.78
N THR A 696 -50.14 69.14 -36.28
CA THR A 696 -51.35 69.78 -36.79
C THR A 696 -51.81 70.84 -35.80
N ARG A 697 -52.44 71.91 -36.30
CA ARG A 697 -52.95 73.00 -35.47
C ARG A 697 -54.47 73.06 -35.55
N ALA A 698 -55.12 73.22 -34.41
CA ALA A 698 -56.55 73.45 -34.31
C ALA A 698 -56.89 74.08 -32.96
N ARG A 699 -58.17 74.48 -32.80
CA ARG A 699 -58.67 75.07 -31.55
C ARG A 699 -59.26 74.01 -30.64
N VAL A 700 -59.10 74.20 -29.34
CA VAL A 700 -59.71 73.38 -28.30
C VAL A 700 -61.21 73.67 -28.27
N ASP A 701 -62.02 72.64 -28.46
CA ASP A 701 -63.47 72.73 -28.50
C ASP A 701 -64.10 72.70 -27.10
N SER A 702 -63.63 71.81 -26.23
CA SER A 702 -64.08 71.74 -24.85
C SER A 702 -63.09 71.03 -23.96
N VAL A 703 -63.04 71.43 -22.69
CA VAL A 703 -62.24 70.78 -21.64
C VAL A 703 -63.18 70.36 -20.51
N LYS A 704 -63.09 69.10 -20.09
CA LYS A 704 -63.95 68.48 -19.07
C LYS A 704 -63.07 67.69 -18.08
N GLY A 705 -62.69 68.31 -16.97
CA GLY A 705 -61.84 67.68 -15.96
C GLY A 705 -60.45 67.37 -16.53
N GLN A 706 -60.06 66.10 -16.51
CA GLN A 706 -58.72 65.63 -16.96
C GLN A 706 -58.62 65.36 -18.47
N PHE A 707 -59.66 65.64 -19.26
CA PHE A 707 -59.67 65.40 -20.71
C PHE A 707 -60.35 66.53 -21.47
N GLY A 708 -60.08 66.60 -22.78
CA GLY A 708 -60.67 67.60 -23.67
C GLY A 708 -60.83 67.11 -25.10
N PHE A 709 -61.45 67.95 -25.92
CA PHE A 709 -61.70 67.70 -27.33
C PHE A 709 -61.16 68.88 -28.15
N ILE A 710 -60.53 68.58 -29.27
CA ILE A 710 -60.02 69.54 -30.25
C ILE A 710 -60.95 69.51 -31.46
N ASN A 711 -61.19 70.68 -32.04
CA ASN A 711 -61.95 70.84 -33.27
C ASN A 711 -61.11 70.39 -34.49
N TYR A 712 -60.86 69.08 -34.56
CA TYR A 712 -60.15 68.39 -35.63
C TYR A 712 -60.84 67.04 -35.85
N GLU A 713 -61.20 66.74 -37.10
CA GLU A 713 -61.91 65.53 -37.46
C GLU A 713 -60.92 64.51 -38.03
N ALA A 714 -60.46 63.58 -37.18
CA ALA A 714 -59.67 62.44 -37.60
C ALA A 714 -60.55 61.25 -38.06
N GLU A 715 -61.81 61.23 -37.63
CA GLU A 715 -62.84 60.25 -37.98
C GLU A 715 -64.12 61.03 -38.30
N GLU A 716 -64.82 60.68 -39.38
CA GLU A 716 -65.93 61.47 -39.94
C GLU A 716 -67.00 61.77 -38.86
N GLY A 717 -67.20 63.05 -38.56
CA GLY A 717 -68.16 63.53 -37.56
C GLY A 717 -67.73 63.42 -36.09
N LYS A 718 -66.48 63.07 -35.77
CA LYS A 718 -65.97 63.00 -34.38
C LYS A 718 -64.81 63.95 -34.13
N LYS A 719 -64.92 64.72 -33.05
CA LYS A 719 -63.85 65.61 -32.54
C LYS A 719 -62.72 64.81 -31.91
N LEU A 720 -61.49 65.28 -32.10
CA LEU A 720 -60.29 64.59 -31.62
C LEU A 720 -60.14 64.70 -30.09
N PHE A 721 -59.97 63.57 -29.41
CA PHE A 721 -59.84 63.48 -27.97
C PHE A 721 -58.39 63.73 -27.49
N PHE A 722 -58.20 64.39 -26.34
CA PHE A 722 -56.91 64.46 -25.64
C PHE A 722 -57.08 64.33 -24.11
N HIS A 723 -56.01 63.90 -23.44
CA HIS A 723 -55.91 63.89 -21.98
C HIS A 723 -55.01 65.04 -21.50
N MET A 724 -55.27 65.64 -20.33
CA MET A 724 -54.50 66.79 -19.83
C MET A 724 -53.03 66.46 -19.58
N THR A 725 -52.70 65.17 -19.37
CA THR A 725 -51.32 64.67 -19.26
C THR A 725 -50.52 64.77 -20.56
N GLU A 726 -51.19 64.87 -21.71
CA GLU A 726 -50.56 65.02 -23.02
C GLU A 726 -50.16 66.46 -23.33
N VAL A 727 -50.51 67.40 -22.44
CA VAL A 727 -50.16 68.82 -22.56
C VAL A 727 -48.76 69.05 -21.99
N HIS A 728 -47.87 69.56 -22.83
CA HIS A 728 -46.49 69.89 -22.46
C HIS A 728 -46.41 71.16 -21.59
N ASP A 729 -45.29 71.31 -20.89
CA ASP A 729 -44.93 72.49 -20.08
C ASP A 729 -45.84 72.79 -18.87
N GLY A 730 -46.77 71.89 -18.52
CA GLY A 730 -47.66 72.05 -17.36
C GLY A 730 -48.64 73.22 -17.50
N ILE A 731 -48.86 73.69 -18.74
CA ILE A 731 -49.77 74.80 -19.05
C ILE A 731 -51.20 74.27 -19.10
N GLU A 732 -52.12 74.90 -18.37
CA GLU A 732 -53.54 74.57 -18.50
C GLU A 732 -54.10 75.09 -19.84
N VAL A 733 -54.72 74.19 -20.58
CA VAL A 733 -55.38 74.47 -21.85
C VAL A 733 -56.87 74.72 -21.59
N GLN A 734 -57.41 75.79 -22.18
CA GLN A 734 -58.80 76.20 -22.05
C GLN A 734 -59.54 76.13 -23.39
N THR A 735 -60.87 76.07 -23.34
CA THR A 735 -61.71 76.12 -24.54
C THR A 735 -61.42 77.38 -25.37
N GLY A 736 -61.17 77.19 -26.67
CA GLY A 736 -60.85 78.27 -27.62
C GLY A 736 -59.36 78.50 -27.87
N ASP A 737 -58.48 77.93 -27.04
CA ASP A 737 -57.02 78.01 -27.23
C ASP A 737 -56.58 77.33 -28.53
N GLU A 738 -55.58 77.90 -29.20
CA GLU A 738 -54.94 77.28 -30.34
C GLU A 738 -53.79 76.38 -29.87
N VAL A 739 -53.83 75.12 -30.29
CA VAL A 739 -52.85 74.10 -29.89
C VAL A 739 -52.23 73.47 -31.12
N GLU A 740 -50.93 73.21 -31.08
CA GLU A 740 -50.31 72.24 -31.97
C GLU A 740 -50.29 70.87 -31.28
N PHE A 741 -50.53 69.82 -32.04
CA PHE A 741 -50.62 68.45 -31.53
C PHE A 741 -50.31 67.45 -32.63
N VAL A 742 -50.10 66.20 -32.24
CA VAL A 742 -49.91 65.09 -33.17
C VAL A 742 -51.10 64.14 -33.05
N VAL A 743 -51.66 63.75 -34.18
CA VAL A 743 -52.73 62.75 -34.24
C VAL A 743 -52.10 61.35 -34.14
N VAL A 744 -52.46 60.60 -33.10
CA VAL A 744 -51.99 59.23 -32.87
C VAL A 744 -53.18 58.28 -32.83
N GLN A 745 -53.06 57.12 -33.46
CA GLN A 745 -54.06 56.06 -33.39
C GLN A 745 -53.71 55.08 -32.26
N ASN A 746 -54.66 54.79 -31.39
CA ASN A 746 -54.49 53.76 -30.37
C ASN A 746 -54.67 52.38 -31.00
N GLN A 747 -53.61 51.57 -31.03
CA GLN A 747 -53.64 50.26 -31.71
C GLN A 747 -54.54 49.23 -31.04
N ARG A 748 -54.91 49.42 -29.76
CA ARG A 748 -55.78 48.48 -29.03
C ARG A 748 -57.26 48.66 -29.36
N ASN A 749 -57.69 49.90 -29.62
CA ASN A 749 -59.11 50.22 -29.84
C ASN A 749 -59.40 50.94 -31.17
N GLY A 750 -58.37 51.22 -31.98
CA GLY A 750 -58.47 51.88 -33.29
C GLY A 750 -58.80 53.38 -33.23
N LYS A 751 -58.99 53.97 -32.05
CA LYS A 751 -59.42 55.37 -31.89
C LYS A 751 -58.26 56.34 -32.03
N TYR A 752 -58.54 57.52 -32.60
CA TYR A 752 -57.56 58.60 -32.71
C TYR A 752 -57.60 59.51 -31.48
N SER A 753 -56.42 59.93 -31.02
CA SER A 753 -56.23 60.94 -29.97
C SER A 753 -55.14 61.94 -30.34
N ALA A 754 -55.23 63.15 -29.81
CA ALA A 754 -54.16 64.12 -29.87
C ALA A 754 -53.15 63.84 -28.74
N CYS A 755 -51.88 63.77 -29.13
CA CYS A 755 -50.73 63.60 -28.24
C CYS A 755 -49.76 64.77 -28.41
N SER A 756 -48.90 64.98 -27.41
CA SER A 756 -47.91 66.07 -27.41
C SER A 756 -48.52 67.46 -27.70
N LEU A 757 -49.59 67.80 -26.98
CA LEU A 757 -50.26 69.09 -27.12
C LEU A 757 -49.36 70.22 -26.60
N ARG A 758 -49.23 71.28 -27.39
CA ARG A 758 -48.55 72.51 -27.00
C ARG A 758 -49.45 73.70 -27.32
N LYS A 759 -49.69 74.55 -26.32
CA LYS A 759 -50.45 75.78 -26.49
C LYS A 759 -49.63 76.78 -27.30
N ILE A 760 -50.17 77.23 -28.43
CA ILE A 760 -49.57 78.29 -29.23
C ILE A 760 -49.94 79.61 -28.56
N THR A 761 -48.94 80.37 -28.13
CA THR A 761 -49.11 81.72 -27.61
C THR A 761 -48.54 82.71 -28.62
N ASP A 762 -49.31 83.74 -29.01
CA ASP A 762 -48.91 84.79 -29.96
C ASP A 762 -47.71 85.65 -29.48
N ARG A 763 -47.15 85.38 -28.30
CA ARG A 763 -45.92 86.01 -27.81
C ARG A 763 -44.69 85.27 -28.33
N GLN A 764 -44.42 85.44 -29.62
CA GLN A 764 -43.20 84.92 -30.26
C GLN A 764 -41.95 85.60 -29.66
N ARG A 765 -41.12 84.83 -28.96
CA ARG A 765 -39.75 85.20 -28.56
C ARG A 765 -38.93 85.41 -29.84
N PRO A 766 -38.22 86.53 -30.05
CA PRO A 766 -37.70 86.89 -31.37
C PRO A 766 -36.68 85.88 -31.91
N GLU A 767 -36.92 85.39 -33.13
CA GLU A 767 -36.14 84.36 -33.85
C GLU A 767 -34.63 84.68 -34.02
N ARG A 768 -34.22 85.93 -33.77
CA ARG A 768 -32.82 86.37 -33.90
C ARG A 768 -31.83 85.66 -32.96
N LEU A 769 -32.29 85.02 -31.89
CA LEU A 769 -31.43 84.23 -31.00
C LEU A 769 -31.20 82.78 -31.47
N LEU A 770 -32.11 82.21 -32.27
CA LEU A 770 -32.00 80.83 -32.76
C LEU A 770 -31.04 80.72 -33.96
N SER A 771 -30.86 81.81 -34.72
CA SER A 771 -29.95 81.84 -35.89
C SER A 771 -28.47 81.90 -35.52
N ARG A 772 -28.11 82.23 -34.27
CA ARG A 772 -26.71 82.28 -33.79
C ARG A 772 -26.24 81.03 -33.06
N MET A 773 -27.16 80.12 -32.68
CA MET A 773 -26.82 78.79 -32.13
C MET A 773 -26.66 77.71 -33.21
N LYS A 774 -27.04 77.98 -34.46
CA LYS A 774 -26.81 77.07 -35.60
C LYS A 774 -25.52 77.34 -36.38
N SER A 775 -24.78 78.41 -36.08
CA SER A 775 -23.61 78.85 -36.88
C SER A 775 -22.28 78.90 -36.09
N ILE A 776 -22.22 78.31 -34.90
CA ILE A 776 -21.02 78.17 -34.05
C ILE A 776 -21.20 76.79 -33.39
N LYS A 777 -20.56 75.67 -33.77
CA LYS A 777 -19.13 75.43 -34.04
C LYS A 777 -18.96 74.17 -34.92
N GLU A 778 -18.64 74.35 -36.20
CA GLU A 778 -17.49 73.65 -36.77
C GLU A 778 -16.23 74.39 -36.29
N ASP A 779 -15.13 73.67 -36.12
CA ASP A 779 -13.81 74.08 -35.67
C ASP A 779 -13.63 74.52 -34.20
N MET A 780 -13.03 73.63 -33.39
CA MET A 780 -12.35 73.97 -32.14
C MET A 780 -11.13 73.06 -31.88
N THR A 781 -10.05 73.27 -32.62
CA THR A 781 -8.70 73.25 -32.06
C THR A 781 -8.45 74.60 -31.39
N GLY A 782 -8.90 74.77 -30.15
CA GLY A 782 -8.70 76.03 -29.40
C GLY A 782 -9.23 75.97 -27.96
N PRO A 783 -8.75 76.84 -27.05
CA PRO A 783 -8.95 76.69 -25.60
C PRO A 783 -10.42 76.83 -25.19
N ARG A 784 -10.90 75.86 -24.40
CA ARG A 784 -12.29 75.81 -23.90
C ARG A 784 -12.51 76.83 -22.77
N VAL A 785 -13.48 77.72 -22.94
CA VAL A 785 -14.01 78.57 -21.86
C VAL A 785 -15.05 77.78 -21.06
N VAL A 786 -14.79 77.56 -19.77
CA VAL A 786 -15.73 76.92 -18.84
C VAL A 786 -16.50 78.00 -18.09
N ALA A 787 -17.83 77.95 -18.15
CA ALA A 787 -18.68 78.85 -17.36
C ALA A 787 -18.67 78.41 -15.89
N VAL A 788 -17.99 79.17 -15.03
CA VAL A 788 -17.83 78.85 -13.59
C VAL A 788 -19.11 79.12 -12.78
N ARG A 789 -20.06 79.88 -13.33
CA ARG A 789 -21.37 80.14 -12.71
C ARG A 789 -22.45 80.37 -13.76
N GLN A 790 -23.62 79.78 -13.57
CA GLN A 790 -24.79 80.14 -14.38
C GLN A 790 -25.28 81.55 -14.02
N PRO A 791 -25.73 82.36 -15.01
CA PRO A 791 -26.25 83.69 -14.72
C PRO A 791 -27.59 83.57 -13.99
N LYS A 792 -27.63 84.05 -12.74
CA LYS A 792 -28.90 84.36 -12.05
C LYS A 792 -29.48 85.64 -12.65
N GLY A 793 -30.80 85.68 -12.81
CA GLY A 793 -31.51 86.89 -13.22
C GLY A 793 -31.24 88.06 -12.27
N PRO A 794 -31.46 89.31 -12.73
CA PRO A 794 -31.06 90.51 -12.00
C PRO A 794 -31.69 90.57 -10.61
N ASP A 795 -30.85 90.62 -9.57
CA ASP A 795 -31.23 90.64 -8.16
C ASP A 795 -31.53 92.06 -7.62
N GLY A 796 -31.73 93.03 -8.53
CA GLY A 796 -32.08 94.40 -8.17
C GLY A 796 -30.93 95.22 -7.59
N THR A 797 -29.67 94.76 -7.67
CA THR A 797 -28.51 95.54 -7.19
C THR A 797 -27.50 95.87 -8.30
N ASN A 798 -26.92 97.08 -8.25
CA ASN A 798 -25.92 97.56 -9.22
C ASN A 798 -24.54 96.96 -8.96
N GLY A 799 -24.34 95.70 -9.35
CA GLY A 799 -23.13 94.94 -9.03
C GLY A 799 -22.04 94.94 -10.10
N PHE A 800 -21.28 96.03 -10.26
CA PHE A 800 -19.90 95.98 -10.83
C PHE A 800 -19.07 97.18 -10.31
N LYS A 801 -18.20 96.95 -9.30
CA LYS A 801 -17.27 97.97 -8.76
C LYS A 801 -15.79 97.60 -8.82
N GLU A 802 -15.40 96.61 -9.63
CA GLU A 802 -13.98 96.31 -9.85
C GLU A 802 -13.58 96.47 -11.33
N PRO A 803 -12.55 97.28 -11.64
CA PRO A 803 -12.02 97.37 -12.99
C PRO A 803 -11.22 96.11 -13.34
N ARG A 804 -11.50 95.55 -14.52
CA ARG A 804 -10.84 94.33 -15.02
C ARG A 804 -9.35 94.56 -15.25
N LYS A 805 -8.49 93.74 -14.64
CA LYS A 805 -7.07 93.64 -15.00
C LYS A 805 -6.90 92.77 -16.26
N PRO A 806 -6.15 93.23 -17.28
CA PRO A 806 -5.84 92.41 -18.45
C PRO A 806 -4.85 91.30 -18.09
N TRP A 807 -5.05 90.12 -18.70
CA TRP A 807 -4.29 88.90 -18.46
C TRP A 807 -3.02 88.86 -19.30
N THR A 808 -1.89 88.45 -18.70
CA THR A 808 -0.61 88.19 -19.37
C THR A 808 -0.31 86.69 -19.44
N PRO A 809 0.09 86.15 -20.61
CA PRO A 809 0.43 84.74 -20.79
C PRO A 809 1.82 84.39 -20.20
N PRO A 810 2.07 83.12 -19.81
CA PRO A 810 3.38 82.66 -19.33
C PRO A 810 4.39 82.54 -20.49
N GLN A 811 5.66 82.88 -20.24
CA GLN A 811 6.76 82.68 -21.19
C GLN A 811 7.14 81.20 -21.33
N ALA A 812 7.62 80.87 -22.53
CA ALA A 812 7.79 79.54 -23.12
C ALA A 812 8.72 78.58 -22.37
#